data_AF-A0A0Q8GM37-F1
#
_entry.id   AF-A0A0Q8GM37-F1
#
_cell.length_a   1.000
_cell.length_b   1.000
_cell.length_c   1.000
_cell.angle_alpha   90.00
_cell.angle_beta   90.00
_cell.angle_gamma   90.00
#
_symmetry.space_group_name_H-M   'P 1'
#
loop_
_entity.id
_entity.type
_entity.pdbx_description
1 polymer ?
#
loop_
_entity_poly.entity_id
_entity_poly.type
_entity_poly.pdbx_seq_one_letter_code
_entity_poly.pdbx_strand_id
1 'polypeptide(L)'
;MSAPGWAAIIRRRYEETTMATKTKKPAAAKVVAAPKLDARPDRLDLRDLVYRAPLRSLPGRWPLDADLKRLLPAYVKAGRVLNQGNEGACTGFGLACVTNYLYWLRHLDTPRARALPEMVSPRMLYELARLYDEWPGQDYEGSSCRGALKGWHKHGVCSSTLWPYPLDRHGRGVFERPAAGWDEDATTRTVGVYYRVDKKSVVDMQAAIHEIGAIYVSADVHDGWTMGATAAPTGHHQLPRIERMDRKIGGHAFALVGYNERGFVVQNSWGTGWGAGGFAVLSYEDWVTNGTDVWAVALGVPQDLSDMKARPPAGNGKAAAKAARAAGGFRVMAGRGLGDVGGTLRVLDNPRDDPWPFNHVFDHKPYQPLRTDEAYTHTLVSGNDGQLMSTDFTRARHDREGLARELVVERPLAWFKEGKGKTVKLAIYAHGGLNSEIGAVQRIRVLAPYFLANGIYPLFFTWKTGPGETIKYMLEDLKHRITDSADRSEGWLDRLRSVAAEAKDRAIEAVGRQFARGVWSEMRENAAGGATADHVLDLAARMLHELRDALAKSGKTLEIHLVGHSAGSILLGHLLGRLGATDGTGGASVVPAASCELYAAACSSGFAVQHYGAAHQAGVLSLDRLRLHVLTDANERADGLPNSERDIYGKSLLYLVSRALDDVRKQPLLGMERALCAEDPAWMDDQWAGVPNPDIAAWLKLWPAGDLLNLVATPKVRTTKTGDQIDASHGSFDNNIDVLTGTLERIRGSALVAPMEWLDY
;
A
#
# COMPACT_ATOMS: atom_id res chain seq x y z
N MET A 1 75.00 32.87 -34.39
CA MET A 1 74.25 32.41 -33.20
C MET A 1 72.83 32.96 -33.31
N SER A 2 71.84 32.17 -32.88
CA SER A 2 70.38 32.35 -33.00
C SER A 2 69.71 31.91 -34.31
N ALA A 3 68.55 31.26 -34.14
CA ALA A 3 67.79 30.43 -35.08
C ALA A 3 67.00 31.23 -36.15
N PRO A 4 66.33 30.52 -37.08
CA PRO A 4 64.86 30.58 -37.03
C PRO A 4 64.13 29.26 -37.31
N GLY A 5 63.15 28.95 -36.45
CA GLY A 5 61.74 28.78 -36.83
C GLY A 5 61.29 27.50 -37.53
N TRP A 6 61.02 26.46 -36.75
CA TRP A 6 60.36 25.18 -37.11
C TRP A 6 58.91 25.26 -37.63
N ALA A 7 58.39 26.45 -37.97
CA ALA A 7 56.99 26.65 -38.40
C ALA A 7 56.74 26.38 -39.90
N ALA A 8 57.78 26.15 -40.72
CA ALA A 8 57.64 25.98 -42.17
C ALA A 8 57.50 24.52 -42.66
N ILE A 9 57.72 23.52 -41.79
CA ILE A 9 57.69 22.10 -42.17
C ILE A 9 56.29 21.48 -42.00
N ILE A 10 55.41 22.09 -41.19
CA ILE A 10 54.11 21.51 -40.84
C ILE A 10 53.00 21.85 -41.86
N ARG A 11 53.15 22.91 -42.68
CA ARG A 11 52.06 23.36 -43.58
C ARG A 11 51.98 22.63 -44.92
N ARG A 12 53.02 21.89 -45.34
CA ARG A 12 53.09 21.28 -46.69
C ARG A 12 52.65 19.81 -46.75
N ARG A 13 52.31 19.18 -45.62
CA ARG A 13 51.87 17.77 -45.55
C ARG A 13 50.36 17.60 -45.40
N TYR A 14 49.60 18.70 -45.39
CA TYR A 14 48.15 18.69 -45.13
C TYR A 14 47.26 18.89 -46.36
N GLU A 15 47.82 19.11 -47.56
CA GLU A 15 47.04 19.42 -48.77
C GLU A 15 47.14 18.37 -49.91
N GLU A 16 47.92 17.30 -49.77
CA GLU A 16 48.19 16.35 -50.88
C GLU A 16 47.68 14.91 -50.68
N THR A 17 46.67 14.65 -49.83
CA THR A 17 46.11 13.30 -49.76
C THR A 17 44.59 13.27 -49.55
N THR A 18 43.88 14.02 -50.39
CA THR A 18 42.48 13.78 -50.71
C THR A 18 42.38 13.06 -52.06
N MET A 19 42.56 11.75 -52.06
CA MET A 19 42.08 10.88 -53.13
C MET A 19 41.23 9.75 -52.57
N ALA A 20 40.11 9.53 -53.25
CA ALA A 20 39.00 8.69 -52.85
C ALA A 20 39.41 7.22 -52.67
N THR A 21 39.20 6.70 -51.46
CA THR A 21 39.11 5.25 -51.23
C THR A 21 37.71 4.94 -50.72
N LYS A 22 36.93 4.19 -51.51
CA LYS A 22 35.60 3.69 -51.14
C LYS A 22 35.72 2.77 -49.93
N THR A 23 35.46 3.29 -48.73
CA THR A 23 35.31 2.50 -47.51
C THR A 23 33.85 2.04 -47.37
N LYS A 24 33.65 0.73 -47.18
CA LYS A 24 32.36 0.14 -46.81
C LYS A 24 31.83 0.86 -45.57
N LYS A 25 30.57 1.32 -45.60
CA LYS A 25 29.84 1.83 -44.43
C LYS A 25 30.04 0.86 -43.25
N PRO A 26 30.55 1.32 -42.08
CA PRO A 26 30.44 0.51 -40.88
C PRO A 26 28.95 0.33 -40.60
N ALA A 27 28.54 -0.91 -40.30
CA ALA A 27 27.19 -1.18 -39.83
C ALA A 27 26.93 -0.27 -38.63
N ALA A 28 25.80 0.45 -38.65
CA ALA A 28 25.40 1.34 -37.58
C ALA A 28 25.49 0.58 -36.24
N ALA A 29 26.34 1.08 -35.34
CA ALA A 29 26.33 0.62 -33.96
C ALA A 29 24.90 0.81 -33.45
N LYS A 30 24.26 -0.28 -32.98
CA LYS A 30 22.95 -0.21 -32.34
C LYS A 30 23.05 0.82 -31.23
N VAL A 31 22.37 1.96 -31.38
CA VAL A 31 22.22 2.97 -30.34
C VAL A 31 21.57 2.27 -29.15
N VAL A 32 22.35 2.04 -28.08
CA VAL A 32 21.81 1.61 -26.80
C VAL A 32 20.99 2.79 -26.30
N ALA A 33 19.69 2.58 -26.10
CA ALA A 33 18.81 3.64 -25.69
C ALA A 33 19.17 4.13 -24.27
N ALA A 34 19.01 5.42 -24.01
CA ALA A 34 19.45 6.04 -22.77
C ALA A 34 18.59 5.55 -21.58
N PRO A 35 19.19 4.99 -20.52
CA PRO A 35 18.46 4.48 -19.37
C PRO A 35 17.81 5.62 -18.57
N LYS A 36 16.68 5.33 -17.93
CA LYS A 36 16.04 6.26 -16.99
C LYS A 36 16.64 6.10 -15.59
N LEU A 37 16.91 7.24 -14.94
CA LEU A 37 17.73 7.36 -13.73
C LEU A 37 16.94 8.05 -12.61
N ASP A 38 16.31 7.25 -11.75
CA ASP A 38 15.34 7.70 -10.75
C ASP A 38 15.44 6.98 -9.39
N ALA A 39 16.60 6.41 -9.06
CA ALA A 39 16.86 5.97 -7.69
C ALA A 39 16.86 7.18 -6.74
N ARG A 40 16.29 7.02 -5.55
CA ARG A 40 16.23 8.07 -4.52
C ARG A 40 17.00 7.68 -3.26
N PRO A 41 17.65 8.63 -2.57
CA PRO A 41 18.31 8.39 -1.29
C PRO A 41 17.35 7.84 -0.24
N ASP A 42 17.77 6.88 0.59
CA ASP A 42 16.93 6.41 1.70
C ASP A 42 16.71 7.52 2.74
N ARG A 43 15.50 7.58 3.34
CA ARG A 43 15.25 8.43 4.53
C ARG A 43 16.04 7.92 5.74
N LEU A 44 16.33 8.74 6.75
CA LEU A 44 16.97 8.25 7.98
C LEU A 44 16.02 7.30 8.73
N ASP A 45 16.47 6.07 9.03
CA ASP A 45 15.76 5.13 9.91
C ASP A 45 16.77 4.60 10.95
N LEU A 46 16.52 4.91 12.22
CA LEU A 46 17.43 4.54 13.33
C LEU A 46 17.45 3.03 13.62
N ARG A 47 16.55 2.25 12.99
CA ARG A 47 16.48 0.78 13.13
C ARG A 47 17.34 0.05 12.12
N ASP A 48 17.94 0.74 11.15
CA ASP A 48 18.85 0.14 10.18
C ASP A 48 20.01 -0.53 10.92
N LEU A 49 20.21 -1.84 10.68
CA LEU A 49 21.34 -2.57 11.26
C LEU A 49 22.64 -2.06 10.64
N VAL A 50 23.58 -1.56 11.46
CA VAL A 50 24.83 -1.00 10.97
C VAL A 50 25.87 -2.11 10.77
N TYR A 51 26.49 -2.15 9.59
CA TYR A 51 27.64 -3.00 9.30
C TYR A 51 28.86 -2.55 10.09
N ARG A 52 29.56 -3.48 10.74
CA ARG A 52 30.82 -3.22 11.44
C ARG A 52 31.93 -4.02 10.77
N ALA A 53 32.87 -3.33 10.14
CA ALA A 53 33.96 -3.98 9.44
C ALA A 53 34.83 -4.82 10.39
N PRO A 54 35.20 -6.05 10.02
CA PRO A 54 36.12 -6.86 10.83
C PRO A 54 37.52 -6.27 10.80
N LEU A 55 38.22 -6.36 11.94
CA LEU A 55 39.63 -5.94 12.05
C LEU A 55 40.54 -6.95 11.34
N ARG A 56 40.76 -6.75 10.02
CA ARG A 56 41.70 -7.55 9.20
C ARG A 56 42.28 -6.74 8.06
N SER A 57 43.48 -7.11 7.61
CA SER A 57 44.07 -6.55 6.40
C SER A 57 43.32 -7.04 5.15
N LEU A 58 42.99 -6.11 4.27
CA LEU A 58 42.35 -6.39 2.98
C LEU A 58 43.42 -6.56 1.88
N PRO A 59 43.18 -7.39 0.86
CA PRO A 59 44.04 -7.44 -0.32
C PRO A 59 44.05 -6.08 -1.03
N GLY A 60 45.14 -5.74 -1.74
CA GLY A 60 45.22 -4.46 -2.47
C GLY A 60 44.21 -4.29 -3.62
N ARG A 61 43.57 -5.39 -4.04
CA ARG A 61 42.48 -5.42 -5.01
C ARG A 61 41.63 -6.67 -4.80
N TRP A 62 40.36 -6.58 -5.19
CA TRP A 62 39.41 -7.67 -5.15
C TRP A 62 38.41 -7.57 -6.30
N PRO A 63 38.02 -8.67 -6.96
CA PRO A 63 38.59 -10.02 -6.86
C PRO A 63 40.09 -10.07 -7.18
N LEU A 64 40.78 -11.17 -6.89
CA LEU A 64 42.17 -11.32 -7.29
C LEU A 64 42.29 -11.37 -8.84
N ASP A 65 43.40 -10.91 -9.41
CA ASP A 65 43.57 -10.86 -10.88
C ASP A 65 43.35 -12.24 -11.55
N ALA A 66 43.77 -13.33 -10.90
CA ALA A 66 43.55 -14.69 -11.38
C ALA A 66 42.05 -15.07 -11.41
N ASP A 67 41.30 -14.66 -10.39
CA ASP A 67 39.87 -14.90 -10.31
C ASP A 67 39.10 -14.01 -11.26
N LEU A 68 39.46 -12.72 -11.38
CA LEU A 68 38.85 -11.82 -12.35
C LEU A 68 39.04 -12.37 -13.78
N LYS A 69 40.26 -12.77 -14.14
CA LYS A 69 40.57 -13.34 -15.46
C LYS A 69 39.74 -14.59 -15.78
N ARG A 70 39.49 -15.44 -14.78
CA ARG A 70 38.78 -16.71 -14.94
C ARG A 70 37.26 -16.55 -14.88
N LEU A 71 36.76 -15.83 -13.88
CA LEU A 71 35.35 -15.79 -13.50
C LEU A 71 34.58 -14.72 -14.26
N LEU A 72 35.18 -13.55 -14.55
CA LEU A 72 34.45 -12.45 -15.15
C LEU A 72 33.98 -12.75 -16.58
N PRO A 73 34.81 -13.32 -17.49
CA PRO A 73 34.31 -13.75 -18.80
C PRO A 73 33.25 -14.86 -18.70
N ALA A 74 33.38 -15.78 -17.74
CA ALA A 74 32.40 -16.83 -17.52
C ALA A 74 31.06 -16.26 -17.03
N TYR A 75 31.09 -15.26 -16.15
CA TYR A 75 29.93 -14.55 -15.62
C TYR A 75 29.19 -13.78 -16.73
N VAL A 76 29.93 -13.05 -17.57
CA VAL A 76 29.36 -12.34 -18.73
C VAL A 76 28.77 -13.33 -19.75
N LYS A 77 29.49 -14.42 -20.07
CA LYS A 77 29.00 -15.46 -20.98
C LYS A 77 27.75 -16.17 -20.46
N ALA A 78 27.59 -16.27 -19.14
CA ALA A 78 26.40 -16.81 -18.50
C ALA A 78 25.19 -15.85 -18.51
N GLY A 79 25.32 -14.66 -19.14
CA GLY A 79 24.22 -13.71 -19.29
C GLY A 79 23.84 -12.97 -18.01
N ARG A 80 24.78 -12.85 -17.05
CA ARG A 80 24.49 -12.30 -15.71
C ARG A 80 24.55 -10.77 -15.63
N VAL A 81 24.90 -10.11 -16.72
CA VAL A 81 24.87 -8.65 -16.86
C VAL A 81 23.49 -8.25 -17.40
N LEU A 82 22.72 -7.57 -16.57
CA LEU A 82 21.33 -7.23 -16.84
C LEU A 82 21.19 -5.96 -17.71
N ASN A 83 20.01 -5.76 -18.28
CA ASN A 83 19.65 -4.56 -19.04
C ASN A 83 18.26 -4.05 -18.64
N GLN A 84 18.19 -2.90 -17.96
CA GLN A 84 16.95 -2.29 -17.49
C GLN A 84 16.17 -1.55 -18.60
N GLY A 85 16.81 -1.28 -19.74
CA GLY A 85 16.25 -0.41 -20.77
C GLY A 85 16.05 1.03 -20.28
N ASN A 86 14.97 1.66 -20.71
CA ASN A 86 14.67 3.08 -20.45
C ASN A 86 13.58 3.28 -19.39
N GLU A 87 13.25 2.25 -18.63
CA GLU A 87 12.36 2.36 -17.47
C GLU A 87 13.19 2.57 -16.20
N GLY A 88 12.58 3.27 -15.25
CA GLY A 88 13.09 3.62 -13.92
C GLY A 88 13.33 2.46 -12.96
N ALA A 89 13.79 1.31 -13.46
CA ALA A 89 13.84 0.05 -12.73
C ALA A 89 15.18 -0.20 -12.03
N CYS A 90 16.06 0.81 -11.96
CA CYS A 90 17.44 0.65 -11.47
C CYS A 90 17.53 0.04 -10.07
N THR A 91 16.61 0.32 -9.16
CA THR A 91 16.60 -0.28 -7.81
C THR A 91 16.38 -1.80 -7.84
N GLY A 92 15.43 -2.27 -8.65
CA GLY A 92 15.21 -3.72 -8.83
C GLY A 92 16.38 -4.39 -9.55
N PHE A 93 16.93 -3.73 -10.57
CA PHE A 93 18.06 -4.26 -11.35
C PHE A 93 19.38 -4.27 -10.59
N GLY A 94 19.69 -3.21 -9.84
CA GLY A 94 20.89 -3.13 -9.01
C GLY A 94 20.89 -4.21 -7.92
N LEU A 95 19.75 -4.41 -7.24
CA LEU A 95 19.61 -5.48 -6.26
C LEU A 95 19.65 -6.87 -6.92
N ALA A 96 19.05 -7.04 -8.11
CA ALA A 96 19.18 -8.27 -8.88
C ALA A 96 20.63 -8.57 -9.27
N CYS A 97 21.41 -7.56 -9.66
CA CYS A 97 22.84 -7.71 -9.95
C CYS A 97 23.61 -8.25 -8.74
N VAL A 98 23.41 -7.67 -7.55
CA VAL A 98 24.02 -8.16 -6.30
C VAL A 98 23.57 -9.59 -6.01
N THR A 99 22.26 -9.84 -6.05
CA THR A 99 21.68 -11.15 -5.71
C THR A 99 22.20 -12.26 -6.63
N ASN A 100 22.22 -12.01 -7.94
CA ASN A 100 22.72 -12.96 -8.94
C ASN A 100 24.23 -13.20 -8.82
N TYR A 101 24.99 -12.18 -8.40
CA TYR A 101 26.41 -12.31 -8.10
C TYR A 101 26.66 -13.18 -6.86
N LEU A 102 25.90 -12.97 -5.78
CA LEU A 102 26.01 -13.79 -4.56
C LEU A 102 25.63 -15.26 -4.81
N TYR A 103 24.57 -15.52 -5.59
CA TYR A 103 24.23 -16.89 -5.98
C TYR A 103 25.30 -17.53 -6.87
N TRP A 104 25.94 -16.76 -7.73
CA TRP A 104 27.08 -17.22 -8.52
C TRP A 104 28.26 -17.62 -7.64
N LEU A 105 28.66 -16.78 -6.66
CA LEU A 105 29.72 -17.11 -5.72
C LEU A 105 29.39 -18.38 -4.93
N ARG A 106 28.17 -18.48 -4.37
CA ARG A 106 27.71 -19.69 -3.67
C ARG A 106 27.76 -20.95 -4.54
N HIS A 107 27.44 -20.83 -5.83
CA HIS A 107 27.55 -21.92 -6.78
C HIS A 107 29.00 -22.37 -6.99
N LEU A 108 29.94 -21.41 -7.12
CA LEU A 108 31.37 -21.72 -7.24
C LEU A 108 31.92 -22.43 -6.00
N ASP A 109 31.42 -22.10 -4.82
CA ASP A 109 31.79 -22.73 -3.55
C ASP A 109 31.12 -24.09 -3.31
N THR A 110 30.24 -24.54 -4.22
CA THR A 110 29.52 -25.83 -4.12
C THR A 110 29.98 -26.79 -5.22
N PRO A 111 31.01 -27.63 -5.00
CA PRO A 111 31.70 -28.39 -6.06
C PRO A 111 30.86 -29.43 -6.81
N ARG A 112 29.64 -29.74 -6.32
CA ARG A 112 28.74 -30.75 -6.89
C ARG A 112 27.53 -30.15 -7.63
N ALA A 113 27.37 -28.83 -7.64
CA ALA A 113 26.25 -28.19 -8.33
C ALA A 113 26.46 -28.28 -9.85
N ARG A 114 25.65 -29.10 -10.54
CA ARG A 114 25.76 -29.30 -12.01
C ARG A 114 25.09 -28.19 -12.83
N ALA A 115 24.12 -27.49 -12.26
CA ALA A 115 23.38 -26.43 -12.94
C ALA A 115 23.74 -25.05 -12.36
N LEU A 116 23.85 -24.06 -13.23
CA LEU A 116 23.96 -22.67 -12.81
C LEU A 116 22.68 -22.24 -12.06
N PRO A 117 22.80 -21.41 -11.01
CA PRO A 117 21.63 -20.86 -10.36
C PRO A 117 20.87 -19.98 -11.35
N GLU A 118 19.55 -20.15 -11.39
CA GLU A 118 18.65 -19.31 -12.16
C GLU A 118 18.78 -17.85 -11.74
N MET A 119 18.59 -16.95 -12.70
CA MET A 119 18.60 -15.52 -12.45
C MET A 119 17.35 -15.12 -11.68
N VAL A 120 17.50 -14.25 -10.68
CA VAL A 120 16.34 -13.67 -9.98
C VAL A 120 15.64 -12.64 -10.85
N SER A 121 14.33 -12.46 -10.65
CA SER A 121 13.52 -11.49 -11.38
C SER A 121 13.84 -10.06 -10.95
N PRO A 122 14.43 -9.21 -11.83
CA PRO A 122 14.57 -7.79 -11.55
C PRO A 122 13.21 -7.07 -11.55
N ARG A 123 12.21 -7.58 -12.29
CA ARG A 123 10.84 -7.06 -12.29
C ARG A 123 10.22 -7.19 -10.90
N MET A 124 10.28 -8.37 -10.29
CA MET A 124 9.74 -8.60 -8.96
C MET A 124 10.39 -7.68 -7.92
N LEU A 125 11.74 -7.57 -7.92
CA LEU A 125 12.44 -6.67 -7.00
C LEU A 125 12.07 -5.21 -7.23
N TYR A 126 11.84 -4.79 -8.47
CA TYR A 126 11.40 -3.43 -8.78
C TYR A 126 9.98 -3.14 -8.28
N GLU A 127 9.01 -4.01 -8.56
CA GLU A 127 7.63 -3.80 -8.08
C GLU A 127 7.55 -3.84 -6.54
N LEU A 128 8.35 -4.71 -5.91
CA LEU A 128 8.49 -4.75 -4.45
C LEU A 128 9.16 -3.49 -3.90
N ALA A 129 10.17 -2.94 -4.58
CA ALA A 129 10.78 -1.68 -4.18
C ALA A 129 9.73 -0.58 -4.12
N ARG A 130 8.93 -0.45 -5.19
CA ARG A 130 7.85 0.53 -5.27
C ARG A 130 6.79 0.29 -4.20
N LEU A 131 6.46 -0.97 -3.88
CA LEU A 131 5.45 -1.33 -2.88
C LEU A 131 5.88 -0.92 -1.46
N TYR A 132 7.15 -1.14 -1.13
CA TYR A 132 7.70 -0.89 0.22
C TYR A 132 8.45 0.44 0.34
N ASP A 133 8.27 1.32 -0.63
CA ASP A 133 8.90 2.62 -0.61
C ASP A 133 8.32 3.53 0.48
N GLU A 134 9.15 4.42 1.01
CA GLU A 134 8.80 5.28 2.16
C GLU A 134 8.42 6.71 1.73
N TRP A 135 8.25 6.95 0.43
CA TRP A 135 7.96 8.26 -0.14
C TRP A 135 6.46 8.51 -0.30
N PRO A 136 5.93 9.66 0.19
CA PRO A 136 4.54 10.08 -0.04
C PRO A 136 4.26 10.29 -1.54
N GLY A 137 3.08 9.88 -2.00
CA GLY A 137 2.63 10.03 -3.39
C GLY A 137 2.88 8.78 -4.26
N GLN A 138 2.34 8.79 -5.49
CA GLN A 138 2.36 7.62 -6.39
C GLN A 138 2.71 7.93 -7.85
N ASP A 139 2.74 9.21 -8.24
CA ASP A 139 2.98 9.66 -9.62
C ASP A 139 4.46 9.83 -9.96
N TYR A 140 5.36 9.14 -9.25
CA TYR A 140 6.79 9.16 -9.56
C TYR A 140 7.26 7.83 -10.15
N GLU A 141 8.14 7.95 -11.14
CA GLU A 141 8.98 6.84 -11.60
C GLU A 141 10.21 6.75 -10.68
N GLY A 142 10.57 5.52 -10.28
CA GLY A 142 11.71 5.22 -9.41
C GLY A 142 11.34 4.55 -8.08
N SER A 143 12.35 4.26 -7.25
CA SER A 143 12.15 3.80 -5.86
C SER A 143 13.43 3.96 -5.00
N SER A 144 13.44 3.43 -3.78
CA SER A 144 14.56 3.45 -2.83
C SER A 144 15.26 2.09 -2.68
N CYS A 145 16.53 2.11 -2.26
CA CYS A 145 17.29 0.89 -1.98
C CYS A 145 16.68 0.12 -0.81
N ARG A 146 16.30 0.82 0.27
CA ARG A 146 15.64 0.21 1.43
C ARG A 146 14.30 -0.42 1.07
N GLY A 147 13.49 0.21 0.20
CA GLY A 147 12.23 -0.36 -0.27
C GLY A 147 12.44 -1.73 -0.92
N ALA A 148 13.42 -1.84 -1.82
CA ALA A 148 13.77 -3.09 -2.49
C ALA A 148 14.18 -4.19 -1.48
N LEU A 149 15.00 -3.83 -0.49
CA LEU A 149 15.45 -4.75 0.57
C LEU A 149 14.32 -5.19 1.50
N LYS A 150 13.42 -4.28 1.90
CA LYS A 150 12.21 -4.61 2.67
C LYS A 150 11.28 -5.54 1.91
N GLY A 151 11.20 -5.35 0.59
CA GLY A 151 10.48 -6.23 -0.31
C GLY A 151 11.05 -7.64 -0.32
N TRP A 152 12.35 -7.77 -0.64
CA TRP A 152 13.04 -9.05 -0.66
C TRP A 152 12.98 -9.74 0.72
N HIS A 153 13.25 -8.95 1.78
CA HIS A 153 12.70 -9.03 3.13
C HIS A 153 11.60 -10.07 3.37
N LYS A 154 10.43 -9.65 2.91
CA LYS A 154 9.11 -10.16 3.27
C LYS A 154 8.58 -11.23 2.30
N HIS A 155 9.14 -11.30 1.10
CA HIS A 155 8.60 -12.11 0.00
C HIS A 155 9.60 -13.07 -0.64
N GLY A 156 10.89 -12.91 -0.39
CA GLY A 156 11.90 -13.55 -1.24
C GLY A 156 11.90 -12.95 -2.66
N VAL A 157 12.48 -13.64 -3.62
CA VAL A 157 12.48 -13.23 -5.03
C VAL A 157 12.40 -14.43 -5.97
N CYS A 158 11.47 -14.42 -6.90
CA CYS A 158 11.30 -15.51 -7.88
C CYS A 158 12.36 -15.47 -8.99
N SER A 159 12.43 -16.55 -9.75
CA SER A 159 13.18 -16.67 -10.99
C SER A 159 12.71 -15.66 -12.04
N SER A 160 13.63 -15.13 -12.84
CA SER A 160 13.32 -14.23 -13.96
C SER A 160 12.46 -14.91 -15.04
N THR A 161 12.38 -16.24 -15.03
CA THR A 161 11.48 -17.01 -15.90
C THR A 161 10.02 -16.92 -15.46
N LEU A 162 9.78 -16.83 -14.15
CA LEU A 162 8.44 -16.73 -13.57
C LEU A 162 7.93 -15.29 -13.58
N TRP A 163 8.82 -14.31 -13.57
CA TRP A 163 8.43 -12.91 -13.78
C TRP A 163 9.45 -12.18 -14.66
N PRO A 164 9.25 -12.22 -15.99
CA PRO A 164 10.19 -11.66 -16.95
C PRO A 164 10.15 -10.13 -16.98
N TYR A 165 11.17 -9.55 -17.61
CA TYR A 165 11.24 -8.13 -17.93
C TYR A 165 11.53 -7.98 -19.42
N PRO A 166 10.52 -8.12 -20.30
CA PRO A 166 10.71 -7.89 -21.72
C PRO A 166 10.85 -6.41 -22.02
N LEU A 167 11.67 -6.09 -23.02
CA LEU A 167 11.81 -4.73 -23.55
C LEU A 167 11.05 -4.62 -24.88
N ASP A 168 10.31 -3.54 -25.07
CA ASP A 168 9.71 -3.20 -26.36
C ASP A 168 10.77 -2.73 -27.38
N ARG A 169 10.35 -2.49 -28.62
CA ARG A 169 11.23 -2.00 -29.70
C ARG A 169 11.91 -0.64 -29.40
N HIS A 170 11.41 0.10 -28.42
CA HIS A 170 11.93 1.39 -27.98
C HIS A 170 12.77 1.27 -26.69
N GLY A 171 12.99 0.05 -26.19
CA GLY A 171 13.75 -0.21 -24.98
C GLY A 171 12.98 0.07 -23.68
N ARG A 172 11.66 0.21 -23.71
CA ARG A 172 10.84 0.36 -22.50
C ARG A 172 10.47 -1.01 -21.95
N GLY A 173 10.49 -1.17 -20.63
CA GLY A 173 10.01 -2.39 -20.01
C GLY A 173 8.52 -2.56 -20.23
N VAL A 174 8.12 -3.77 -20.63
CA VAL A 174 6.72 -4.17 -20.76
C VAL A 174 6.33 -4.88 -19.48
N PHE A 175 5.25 -4.43 -18.85
CA PHE A 175 4.72 -5.11 -17.67
C PHE A 175 4.01 -6.40 -18.11
N GLU A 176 4.43 -7.52 -17.54
CA GLU A 176 3.74 -8.79 -17.63
C GLU A 176 3.45 -9.28 -16.22
N ARG A 177 2.28 -9.89 -16.01
CA ARG A 177 1.98 -10.56 -14.74
C ARG A 177 2.92 -11.75 -14.53
N PRO A 178 3.28 -12.08 -13.28
CA PRO A 178 4.07 -13.27 -13.02
C PRO A 178 3.31 -14.55 -13.37
N ALA A 179 4.04 -15.56 -13.83
CA ALA A 179 3.54 -16.90 -14.06
C ALA A 179 3.17 -17.60 -12.75
N ALA A 180 2.27 -18.58 -12.82
CA ALA A 180 1.84 -19.35 -11.66
C ALA A 180 3.04 -20.03 -10.96
N GLY A 181 3.08 -19.95 -9.62
CA GLY A 181 4.16 -20.53 -8.81
C GLY A 181 5.33 -19.59 -8.53
N TRP A 182 5.31 -18.35 -9.04
CA TRP A 182 6.30 -17.32 -8.71
C TRP A 182 6.46 -17.09 -7.20
N ASP A 183 5.35 -17.10 -6.48
CA ASP A 183 5.26 -16.92 -5.04
C ASP A 183 6.00 -18.03 -4.30
N GLU A 184 5.68 -19.28 -4.63
CA GLU A 184 6.32 -20.45 -4.05
C GLU A 184 7.83 -20.47 -4.35
N ASP A 185 8.19 -20.17 -5.60
CA ASP A 185 9.59 -20.09 -6.03
C ASP A 185 10.35 -18.98 -5.29
N ALA A 186 9.72 -17.82 -5.05
CA ALA A 186 10.33 -16.71 -4.33
C ALA A 186 10.80 -17.07 -2.92
N THR A 187 10.04 -17.93 -2.21
CA THR A 187 10.40 -18.40 -0.86
C THR A 187 11.70 -19.19 -0.78
N THR A 188 12.18 -19.71 -1.91
CA THR A 188 13.43 -20.47 -1.97
C THR A 188 14.66 -19.56 -2.12
N ARG A 189 14.45 -18.26 -2.35
CA ARG A 189 15.49 -17.25 -2.57
C ARG A 189 15.27 -16.03 -1.67
N THR A 190 15.30 -16.25 -0.37
CA THR A 190 15.15 -15.21 0.65
C THR A 190 16.46 -14.47 0.90
N VAL A 191 16.37 -13.28 1.49
CA VAL A 191 17.50 -12.60 2.12
C VAL A 191 17.58 -13.05 3.58
N GLY A 192 18.79 -13.26 4.07
CA GLY A 192 19.05 -13.64 5.46
C GLY A 192 19.11 -12.41 6.36
N VAL A 193 20.03 -11.50 6.03
CA VAL A 193 20.20 -10.21 6.73
C VAL A 193 20.71 -9.15 5.77
N TYR A 194 20.40 -7.89 6.05
CA TYR A 194 20.97 -6.75 5.34
C TYR A 194 21.43 -5.69 6.34
N TYR A 195 22.61 -5.12 6.09
CA TYR A 195 23.25 -4.11 6.93
C TYR A 195 23.50 -2.84 6.14
N ARG A 196 23.23 -1.70 6.75
CA ARG A 196 23.62 -0.38 6.26
C ARG A 196 25.12 -0.21 6.46
N VAL A 197 25.85 0.08 5.40
CA VAL A 197 27.29 0.40 5.47
C VAL A 197 27.44 1.92 5.51
N ASP A 198 28.42 2.42 6.27
CA ASP A 198 28.73 3.86 6.23
C ASP A 198 29.26 4.25 4.84
N LYS A 199 28.43 4.97 4.08
CA LYS A 199 28.78 5.44 2.74
C LYS A 199 29.98 6.37 2.70
N LYS A 200 30.31 7.01 3.83
CA LYS A 200 31.47 7.92 3.96
C LYS A 200 32.77 7.16 4.19
N SER A 201 32.69 5.86 4.51
CA SER A 201 33.83 5.00 4.80
C SER A 201 34.11 4.07 3.61
N VAL A 202 35.04 4.49 2.75
CA VAL A 202 35.53 3.64 1.63
C VAL A 202 36.06 2.31 2.15
N VAL A 203 36.72 2.31 3.31
CA VAL A 203 37.29 1.11 3.93
C VAL A 203 36.20 0.14 4.36
N ASP A 204 35.10 0.61 4.96
CA ASP A 204 33.99 -0.28 5.35
C ASP A 204 33.32 -0.90 4.13
N MET A 205 33.19 -0.13 3.04
CA MET A 205 32.67 -0.65 1.77
C MET A 205 33.59 -1.71 1.16
N GLN A 206 34.91 -1.49 1.14
CA GLN A 206 35.89 -2.47 0.68
C GLN A 206 35.85 -3.74 1.55
N ALA A 207 35.74 -3.58 2.87
CA ALA A 207 35.63 -4.70 3.80
C ALA A 207 34.35 -5.51 3.54
N ALA A 208 33.21 -4.84 3.37
CA ALA A 208 31.93 -5.48 3.05
C ALA A 208 32.00 -6.24 1.71
N ILE A 209 32.53 -5.61 0.65
CA ILE A 209 32.73 -6.27 -0.65
C ILE A 209 33.61 -7.51 -0.51
N HIS A 210 34.70 -7.45 0.25
CA HIS A 210 35.57 -8.59 0.44
C HIS A 210 34.93 -9.70 1.30
N GLU A 211 34.06 -9.35 2.24
CA GLU A 211 33.40 -10.32 3.12
C GLU A 211 32.26 -11.06 2.44
N ILE A 212 31.38 -10.33 1.75
CA ILE A 212 30.16 -10.92 1.18
C ILE A 212 30.23 -11.09 -0.34
N GLY A 213 31.13 -10.38 -1.02
CA GLY A 213 31.36 -10.44 -2.46
C GLY A 213 30.82 -9.24 -3.23
N ALA A 214 29.67 -8.69 -2.83
CA ALA A 214 29.08 -7.52 -3.47
C ALA A 214 28.21 -6.69 -2.52
N ILE A 215 28.13 -5.39 -2.77
CA ILE A 215 27.26 -4.46 -2.03
C ILE A 215 26.30 -3.76 -3.00
N TYR A 216 25.09 -3.51 -2.51
CA TYR A 216 24.02 -2.82 -3.22
C TYR A 216 24.07 -1.32 -2.89
N VAL A 217 24.16 -0.48 -3.92
CA VAL A 217 24.40 0.96 -3.74
C VAL A 217 23.51 1.82 -4.62
N SER A 218 23.35 3.07 -4.22
CA SER A 218 22.83 4.15 -5.06
C SER A 218 23.79 5.34 -5.08
N ALA A 219 23.78 6.11 -6.17
CA ALA A 219 24.52 7.36 -6.29
C ALA A 219 23.84 8.33 -7.26
N ASP A 220 24.16 9.61 -7.14
CA ASP A 220 23.88 10.60 -8.18
C ASP A 220 24.86 10.39 -9.36
N VAL A 221 24.34 9.97 -10.50
CA VAL A 221 25.15 9.76 -11.70
C VAL A 221 25.29 11.06 -12.51
N HIS A 222 26.42 11.20 -13.19
CA HIS A 222 26.79 12.34 -14.03
C HIS A 222 27.12 11.87 -15.46
N ASP A 223 27.30 12.79 -16.39
CA ASP A 223 27.46 12.49 -17.81
C ASP A 223 28.70 11.66 -18.18
N GLY A 224 29.71 11.60 -17.32
CA GLY A 224 30.85 10.68 -17.43
C GLY A 224 30.49 9.18 -17.38
N TRP A 225 29.28 8.84 -16.93
CA TRP A 225 28.72 7.48 -17.02
C TRP A 225 28.34 7.08 -18.46
N THR A 226 28.28 8.03 -19.39
CA THR A 226 27.96 7.76 -20.80
C THR A 226 29.17 7.18 -21.52
N MET A 227 29.34 5.85 -21.46
CA MET A 227 30.44 5.15 -22.12
C MET A 227 29.97 3.98 -22.97
N GLY A 228 30.69 3.75 -24.08
CA GLY A 228 30.45 2.63 -25.00
C GLY A 228 31.17 1.34 -24.58
N ALA A 229 30.94 0.29 -25.36
CA ALA A 229 31.53 -1.02 -25.12
C ALA A 229 33.05 -0.99 -25.33
N THR A 230 33.76 -1.63 -24.40
CA THR A 230 35.19 -1.92 -24.47
C THR A 230 35.41 -3.44 -24.42
N ALA A 231 36.63 -3.89 -24.71
CA ALA A 231 36.94 -5.31 -24.69
C ALA A 231 36.67 -5.94 -23.32
N ALA A 232 36.24 -7.22 -23.29
CA ALA A 232 36.04 -7.95 -22.05
C ALA A 232 37.33 -7.95 -21.23
N PRO A 233 37.28 -7.56 -19.94
CA PRO A 233 38.49 -7.32 -19.17
C PRO A 233 39.07 -8.66 -18.70
N THR A 234 40.37 -8.84 -18.91
CA THR A 234 41.16 -10.00 -18.46
C THR A 234 41.97 -9.71 -17.19
N GLY A 235 41.88 -8.49 -16.66
CA GLY A 235 42.55 -8.03 -15.45
C GLY A 235 42.05 -6.64 -15.04
N HIS A 236 42.34 -6.23 -13.81
CA HIS A 236 41.84 -4.95 -13.27
C HIS A 236 42.24 -3.74 -14.12
N HIS A 237 43.40 -3.75 -14.77
CA HIS A 237 43.93 -2.66 -15.58
C HIS A 237 43.11 -2.36 -16.84
N GLN A 238 42.35 -3.34 -17.33
CA GLN A 238 41.52 -3.21 -18.55
C GLN A 238 40.11 -2.70 -18.28
N LEU A 239 39.72 -2.56 -17.00
CA LEU A 239 38.44 -1.92 -16.66
C LEU A 239 38.54 -0.42 -16.97
N PRO A 240 37.61 0.14 -17.77
CA PRO A 240 37.57 1.57 -18.04
C PRO A 240 37.19 2.32 -16.75
N ARG A 241 37.76 3.52 -16.57
CA ARG A 241 37.40 4.40 -15.47
C ARG A 241 36.25 5.30 -15.91
N ILE A 242 35.25 5.49 -15.04
CA ILE A 242 34.22 6.50 -15.22
C ILE A 242 34.89 7.87 -15.03
N GLU A 243 34.85 8.71 -16.07
CA GLU A 243 35.44 10.05 -16.01
C GLU A 243 34.60 10.95 -15.10
N ARG A 244 35.24 11.69 -14.20
CA ARG A 244 34.54 12.65 -13.34
C ARG A 244 34.05 13.81 -14.20
N MET A 245 32.79 14.20 -14.02
CA MET A 245 32.18 15.34 -14.72
C MET A 245 31.16 16.03 -13.82
N ASP A 246 30.87 17.30 -14.10
CA ASP A 246 30.10 18.17 -13.19
C ASP A 246 28.58 18.09 -13.40
N ARG A 247 28.11 17.55 -14.52
CA ARG A 247 26.69 17.57 -14.86
C ARG A 247 25.99 16.31 -14.36
N LYS A 248 25.25 16.45 -13.26
CA LYS A 248 24.30 15.44 -12.77
C LYS A 248 23.26 15.11 -13.85
N ILE A 249 23.06 13.81 -14.11
CA ILE A 249 22.07 13.28 -15.06
C ILE A 249 20.90 12.57 -14.36
N GLY A 250 21.07 12.07 -13.13
CA GLY A 250 19.98 11.45 -12.35
C GLY A 250 20.49 10.63 -11.15
N GLY A 251 19.58 9.92 -10.47
CA GLY A 251 19.94 8.96 -9.41
C GLY A 251 19.95 7.54 -9.96
N HIS A 252 20.94 6.72 -9.61
CA HIS A 252 21.07 5.35 -10.12
C HIS A 252 21.43 4.36 -9.02
N ALA A 253 20.83 3.17 -9.08
CA ALA A 253 21.14 2.06 -8.19
C ALA A 253 21.83 0.92 -8.95
N PHE A 254 22.92 0.38 -8.38
CA PHE A 254 23.80 -0.58 -9.04
C PHE A 254 24.55 -1.45 -8.02
N ALA A 255 25.39 -2.37 -8.51
CA ALA A 255 26.20 -3.26 -7.69
C ALA A 255 27.67 -2.84 -7.70
N LEU A 256 28.32 -2.85 -6.53
CA LEU A 256 29.77 -2.84 -6.43
C LEU A 256 30.25 -4.25 -6.07
N VAL A 257 31.08 -4.83 -6.94
CA VAL A 257 31.49 -6.26 -6.87
C VAL A 257 32.98 -6.45 -6.60
N GLY A 258 33.70 -5.35 -6.39
CA GLY A 258 35.15 -5.36 -6.25
C GLY A 258 35.72 -3.97 -5.98
N TYR A 259 37.03 -3.91 -5.83
CA TYR A 259 37.81 -2.67 -5.67
C TYR A 259 39.26 -2.88 -6.11
N ASN A 260 39.97 -1.80 -6.40
CA ASN A 260 41.41 -1.78 -6.67
C ASN A 260 42.01 -0.42 -6.30
N GLU A 261 43.27 -0.16 -6.67
CA GLU A 261 43.95 1.11 -6.42
C GLU A 261 43.26 2.33 -7.07
N ARG A 262 42.39 2.12 -8.07
CA ARG A 262 41.72 3.18 -8.84
C ARG A 262 40.32 3.51 -8.33
N GLY A 263 39.65 2.57 -7.66
CA GLY A 263 38.27 2.74 -7.19
C GLY A 263 37.51 1.44 -7.01
N PHE A 264 36.18 1.55 -6.91
CA PHE A 264 35.26 0.42 -6.86
C PHE A 264 34.98 -0.14 -8.26
N VAL A 265 34.83 -1.46 -8.36
CA VAL A 265 34.40 -2.14 -9.59
C VAL A 265 32.88 -2.17 -9.63
N VAL A 266 32.30 -1.43 -10.56
CA VAL A 266 30.87 -1.34 -10.81
C VAL A 266 30.43 -2.50 -11.71
N GLN A 267 29.37 -3.21 -11.34
CA GLN A 267 28.54 -3.97 -12.28
C GLN A 267 27.26 -3.17 -12.53
N ASN A 268 27.08 -2.70 -13.76
CA ASN A 268 25.92 -1.91 -14.15
C ASN A 268 24.80 -2.80 -14.74
N SER A 269 23.62 -2.22 -14.94
CA SER A 269 22.41 -2.84 -15.48
C SER A 269 22.02 -2.25 -16.85
N TRP A 270 22.99 -1.81 -17.66
CA TRP A 270 22.77 -1.23 -18.99
C TRP A 270 23.24 -2.16 -20.12
N GLY A 271 23.31 -3.45 -19.83
CA GLY A 271 23.77 -4.49 -20.75
C GLY A 271 25.28 -4.51 -20.96
N THR A 272 25.74 -5.49 -21.73
CA THR A 272 27.18 -5.70 -22.03
C THR A 272 27.76 -4.66 -22.99
N GLY A 273 26.92 -3.79 -23.54
CA GLY A 273 27.31 -2.68 -24.41
C GLY A 273 27.86 -1.46 -23.67
N TRP A 274 27.81 -1.45 -22.34
CA TRP A 274 28.34 -0.41 -21.48
C TRP A 274 29.64 -0.86 -20.81
N GLY A 275 30.68 -0.03 -20.83
CA GLY A 275 31.97 -0.33 -20.21
C GLY A 275 32.62 -1.61 -20.75
N ALA A 276 33.36 -2.32 -19.90
CA ALA A 276 34.01 -3.59 -20.25
C ALA A 276 33.08 -4.76 -19.95
N GLY A 277 32.17 -5.04 -20.89
CA GLY A 277 31.18 -6.12 -20.75
C GLY A 277 30.17 -5.89 -19.63
N GLY A 278 29.82 -4.64 -19.31
CA GLY A 278 28.94 -4.24 -18.22
C GLY A 278 29.66 -3.71 -16.97
N PHE A 279 30.99 -3.61 -16.99
CA PHE A 279 31.81 -3.24 -15.84
C PHE A 279 32.67 -2.00 -16.08
N ALA A 280 32.87 -1.21 -15.03
CA ALA A 280 33.76 -0.06 -15.03
C ALA A 280 34.33 0.20 -13.62
N VAL A 281 35.27 1.14 -13.51
CA VAL A 281 35.80 1.61 -12.23
C VAL A 281 35.20 2.97 -11.88
N LEU A 282 34.53 3.04 -10.74
CA LEU A 282 34.10 4.28 -10.09
C LEU A 282 35.18 4.72 -9.09
N SER A 283 35.79 5.88 -9.30
CA SER A 283 36.87 6.31 -8.40
C SER A 283 36.36 6.65 -6.99
N TYR A 284 37.22 6.48 -5.99
CA TYR A 284 36.84 6.76 -4.59
C TYR A 284 36.38 8.20 -4.37
N GLU A 285 37.02 9.17 -5.00
CA GLU A 285 36.61 10.58 -4.90
C GLU A 285 35.21 10.82 -5.49
N ASP A 286 34.91 10.15 -6.59
CA ASP A 286 33.61 10.23 -7.25
C ASP A 286 32.52 9.64 -6.34
N TRP A 287 32.78 8.45 -5.78
CA TRP A 287 31.90 7.85 -4.79
C TRP A 287 31.67 8.75 -3.56
N VAL A 288 32.73 9.32 -2.98
CA VAL A 288 32.61 10.20 -1.80
C VAL A 288 31.77 11.44 -2.10
N THR A 289 31.80 11.93 -3.35
CA THR A 289 31.04 13.10 -3.77
C THR A 289 29.57 12.76 -4.04
N ASN A 290 29.31 11.62 -4.69
CA ASN A 290 28.02 11.33 -5.31
C ASN A 290 27.24 10.16 -4.68
N GLY A 291 27.86 9.37 -3.79
CA GLY A 291 27.26 8.19 -3.17
C GLY A 291 26.11 8.51 -2.22
N THR A 292 24.97 7.81 -2.38
CA THR A 292 23.75 8.09 -1.61
C THR A 292 23.45 7.02 -0.56
N ASP A 293 23.40 5.74 -0.94
CA ASP A 293 23.11 4.61 -0.04
C ASP A 293 24.05 3.43 -0.27
N VAL A 294 24.32 2.65 0.79
CA VAL A 294 25.14 1.44 0.73
C VAL A 294 24.57 0.37 1.65
N TRP A 295 24.38 -0.82 1.09
CA TRP A 295 23.82 -1.98 1.77
C TRP A 295 24.65 -3.24 1.48
N ALA A 296 25.07 -3.92 2.54
CA ALA A 296 25.60 -5.28 2.46
C ALA A 296 24.45 -6.27 2.73
N VAL A 297 24.35 -7.34 1.94
CA VAL A 297 23.25 -8.31 2.02
C VAL A 297 23.79 -9.73 2.02
N ALA A 298 23.27 -10.57 2.92
CA ALA A 298 23.58 -12.00 2.97
C ALA A 298 22.37 -12.82 2.50
N LEU A 299 22.61 -13.87 1.72
CA LEU A 299 21.56 -14.76 1.25
C LEU A 299 20.93 -15.55 2.42
N GLY A 300 19.61 -15.72 2.36
CA GLY A 300 18.86 -16.54 3.29
C GLY A 300 18.94 -18.02 2.94
N VAL A 301 18.46 -18.87 3.85
CA VAL A 301 18.34 -20.31 3.64
C VAL A 301 16.96 -20.62 3.05
N PRO A 302 16.86 -21.44 1.98
CA PRO A 302 15.57 -21.90 1.46
C PRO A 302 14.75 -22.57 2.57
N GLN A 303 13.49 -22.18 2.70
CA GLN A 303 12.59 -22.74 3.71
C GLN A 303 11.75 -23.87 3.10
N ASP A 304 11.66 -25.01 3.78
CA ASP A 304 10.65 -26.02 3.45
C ASP A 304 9.31 -25.60 4.07
N LEU A 305 8.32 -25.33 3.22
CA LEU A 305 6.97 -24.92 3.60
C LEU A 305 5.95 -26.05 3.41
N SER A 306 6.39 -27.29 3.19
CA SER A 306 5.53 -28.46 2.95
C SER A 306 4.45 -28.62 4.03
N ASP A 307 4.81 -28.47 5.31
CA ASP A 307 3.86 -28.54 6.42
C ASP A 307 2.80 -27.44 6.40
N MET A 308 3.12 -26.23 5.89
CA MET A 308 2.15 -25.15 5.70
C MET A 308 1.17 -25.45 4.55
N LYS A 309 1.57 -26.24 3.57
CA LYS A 309 0.79 -26.54 2.36
C LYS A 309 -0.23 -27.66 2.54
N ALA A 310 -0.14 -28.45 3.61
CA ALA A 310 -0.92 -29.68 3.79
C ALA A 310 -2.41 -29.48 4.16
N ARG A 311 -2.90 -28.24 4.33
CA ARG A 311 -4.31 -27.99 4.73
C ARG A 311 -5.12 -27.34 3.60
N PRO A 312 -6.23 -27.95 3.14
CA PRO A 312 -7.09 -27.34 2.13
C PRO A 312 -7.80 -26.10 2.71
N PRO A 313 -8.15 -25.10 1.88
CA PRO A 313 -8.93 -23.95 2.32
C PRO A 313 -10.25 -24.41 2.93
N ALA A 314 -10.71 -23.71 3.97
CA ALA A 314 -12.04 -23.90 4.54
C ALA A 314 -13.09 -23.38 3.54
N GLY A 315 -13.46 -24.21 2.56
CA GLY A 315 -14.49 -23.88 1.58
C GLY A 315 -14.52 -24.87 0.42
N ASN A 316 -15.70 -25.42 0.12
CA ASN A 316 -15.94 -26.36 -0.99
C ASN A 316 -15.91 -25.71 -2.39
N GLY A 317 -15.15 -24.63 -2.59
CA GLY A 317 -15.05 -23.91 -3.87
C GLY A 317 -13.75 -24.26 -4.59
N LYS A 318 -13.82 -25.05 -5.66
CA LYS A 318 -12.66 -25.37 -6.53
C LYS A 318 -12.31 -24.24 -7.51
N ALA A 319 -12.96 -23.08 -7.47
CA ALA A 319 -12.81 -22.01 -8.46
C ALA A 319 -12.43 -20.62 -7.89
N ALA A 320 -11.69 -20.54 -6.78
CA ALA A 320 -10.99 -19.31 -6.45
C ALA A 320 -9.84 -19.10 -7.44
N ALA A 321 -10.01 -18.17 -8.39
CA ALA A 321 -8.88 -17.66 -9.18
C ALA A 321 -7.80 -17.18 -8.20
N LYS A 322 -6.62 -17.79 -8.34
CA LYS A 322 -5.48 -17.74 -7.41
C LYS A 322 -5.06 -16.28 -7.19
N ALA A 323 -5.60 -15.64 -6.15
CA ALA A 323 -4.98 -14.43 -5.60
C ALA A 323 -3.55 -14.80 -5.20
N ALA A 324 -2.60 -13.91 -5.52
CA ALA A 324 -1.18 -14.10 -5.25
C ALA A 324 -0.97 -14.50 -3.77
N ARG A 325 -0.51 -15.73 -3.52
CA ARG A 325 -0.23 -16.16 -2.16
C ARG A 325 1.01 -15.42 -1.71
N ALA A 326 0.89 -14.65 -0.65
CA ALA A 326 2.02 -13.92 -0.13
C ALA A 326 3.00 -14.90 0.56
N ALA A 327 4.25 -14.91 0.12
CA ALA A 327 5.13 -16.06 0.24
C ALA A 327 6.16 -15.97 1.39
N GLY A 328 5.74 -16.14 2.65
CA GLY A 328 6.70 -16.24 3.76
C GLY A 328 6.15 -16.91 5.01
N GLY A 329 6.83 -17.94 5.52
CA GLY A 329 6.40 -18.76 6.66
C GLY A 329 6.56 -18.14 8.05
N PHE A 330 7.24 -16.99 8.18
CA PHE A 330 7.50 -16.32 9.47
C PHE A 330 7.43 -14.79 9.34
N ARG A 331 6.26 -14.27 8.97
CA ARG A 331 6.06 -12.82 8.83
C ARG A 331 5.84 -12.18 10.19
N VAL A 332 6.83 -11.43 10.64
CA VAL A 332 6.72 -10.55 11.81
C VAL A 332 6.60 -9.11 11.31
N MET A 333 5.54 -8.41 11.68
CA MET A 333 5.42 -6.97 11.38
C MET A 333 6.56 -6.20 12.06
N ALA A 334 6.96 -5.06 11.48
CA ALA A 334 7.97 -4.21 12.10
C ALA A 334 7.52 -3.81 13.51
N GLY A 335 8.32 -4.14 14.53
CA GLY A 335 8.01 -3.87 15.95
C GLY A 335 7.32 -5.02 16.71
N ARG A 336 6.99 -6.13 16.04
CA ARG A 336 6.53 -7.38 16.68
C ARG A 336 7.71 -8.35 16.82
N GLY A 337 7.64 -9.29 17.75
CA GLY A 337 8.64 -10.36 17.91
C GLY A 337 8.16 -11.69 17.32
N LEU A 338 9.08 -12.64 17.11
CA LEU A 338 8.72 -14.03 16.75
C LEU A 338 7.76 -14.67 17.78
N GLY A 339 7.77 -14.19 19.03
CA GLY A 339 6.83 -14.60 20.07
C GLY A 339 5.37 -14.26 19.75
N ASP A 340 5.11 -13.17 19.01
CA ASP A 340 3.76 -12.78 18.59
C ASP A 340 3.23 -13.72 17.49
N VAL A 341 4.10 -14.20 16.60
CA VAL A 341 3.80 -15.25 15.61
C VAL A 341 3.59 -16.61 16.29
N GLY A 342 4.19 -16.83 17.47
CA GLY A 342 3.95 -18.02 18.28
C GLY A 342 2.48 -18.24 18.64
N GLY A 343 1.65 -17.19 18.69
CA GLY A 343 0.21 -17.28 18.87
C GLY A 343 -0.52 -17.90 17.66
N THR A 344 -0.08 -17.61 16.43
CA THR A 344 -0.70 -18.12 15.19
C THR A 344 -0.52 -19.62 15.04
N LEU A 345 0.57 -20.16 15.56
CA LEU A 345 0.90 -21.59 15.49
C LEU A 345 0.17 -22.44 16.54
N ARG A 346 -0.41 -21.84 17.59
CA ARG A 346 -1.09 -22.56 18.68
C ARG A 346 -2.58 -22.82 18.43
N VAL A 347 -3.21 -22.05 17.54
CA VAL A 347 -4.61 -22.21 17.18
C VAL A 347 -4.70 -22.73 15.75
N LEU A 348 -5.17 -23.97 15.61
CA LEU A 348 -5.29 -24.63 14.30
C LEU A 348 -6.19 -23.87 13.31
N ASP A 349 -7.08 -23.00 13.80
CA ASP A 349 -8.05 -22.28 13.00
C ASP A 349 -7.53 -20.90 12.51
N ASN A 350 -6.35 -20.47 12.96
CA ASN A 350 -5.74 -19.26 12.43
C ASN A 350 -5.12 -19.50 11.04
N PRO A 351 -5.20 -18.53 10.14
CA PRO A 351 -4.35 -18.55 8.97
C PRO A 351 -2.87 -18.51 9.40
N ARG A 352 -2.04 -19.41 8.85
CA ARG A 352 -0.64 -19.57 9.32
C ARG A 352 0.26 -18.37 9.00
N ASP A 353 -0.12 -17.54 8.03
CA ASP A 353 0.55 -16.30 7.64
C ASP A 353 -0.12 -15.04 8.23
N ASP A 354 -1.03 -15.22 9.19
CA ASP A 354 -1.74 -14.16 9.87
C ASP A 354 -0.80 -13.30 10.74
N PRO A 355 -0.68 -11.98 10.50
CA PRO A 355 0.08 -11.10 11.40
C PRO A 355 -0.65 -10.78 12.73
N TRP A 356 -1.89 -11.26 12.91
CA TRP A 356 -2.84 -10.93 13.98
C TRP A 356 -3.59 -12.19 14.44
N PRO A 357 -2.94 -13.11 15.18
CA PRO A 357 -3.55 -14.37 15.59
C PRO A 357 -4.80 -14.16 16.45
N PHE A 358 -5.86 -14.92 16.17
CA PHE A 358 -6.99 -15.09 17.08
C PHE A 358 -6.67 -16.18 18.08
N ASN A 359 -6.86 -15.90 19.37
CA ASN A 359 -6.65 -16.88 20.43
C ASN A 359 -7.93 -17.70 20.72
N HIS A 360 -8.95 -17.58 19.87
CA HIS A 360 -10.27 -18.18 20.06
C HIS A 360 -10.60 -19.19 18.95
N VAL A 361 -11.34 -20.24 19.30
CA VAL A 361 -11.82 -21.26 18.35
C VAL A 361 -13.19 -20.83 17.83
N PHE A 362 -13.38 -20.96 16.51
CA PHE A 362 -14.69 -20.78 15.86
C PHE A 362 -15.45 -22.10 15.88
N ASP A 363 -16.66 -22.08 16.44
CA ASP A 363 -17.56 -23.23 16.47
C ASP A 363 -18.10 -23.49 15.05
N HIS A 364 -18.49 -22.44 14.35
CA HIS A 364 -18.85 -22.48 12.94
C HIS A 364 -17.61 -22.22 12.07
N LYS A 365 -16.97 -23.29 11.59
CA LYS A 365 -15.71 -23.23 10.82
C LYS A 365 -15.73 -22.24 9.63
N PRO A 366 -16.83 -22.05 8.87
CA PRO A 366 -16.89 -21.03 7.83
C PRO A 366 -16.78 -19.56 8.30
N TYR A 367 -16.91 -19.28 9.60
CA TYR A 367 -16.66 -17.93 10.16
C TYR A 367 -15.19 -17.66 10.48
N GLN A 368 -14.29 -18.60 10.20
CA GLN A 368 -12.87 -18.40 10.41
C GLN A 368 -12.33 -17.20 9.61
N PRO A 369 -11.41 -16.42 10.20
CA PRO A 369 -10.87 -15.23 9.55
C PRO A 369 -10.18 -15.54 8.22
N LEU A 370 -10.38 -14.67 7.24
CA LEU A 370 -9.67 -14.76 5.96
C LEU A 370 -8.17 -14.54 6.14
N ARG A 371 -7.39 -15.09 5.19
CA ARG A 371 -6.00 -14.66 5.01
C ARG A 371 -5.95 -13.20 4.58
N THR A 372 -4.82 -12.56 4.83
CA THR A 372 -4.65 -11.13 4.48
C THR A 372 -4.77 -10.89 2.98
N ASP A 373 -4.20 -11.76 2.14
CA ASP A 373 -4.33 -11.67 0.68
C ASP A 373 -5.78 -11.88 0.21
N GLU A 374 -6.51 -12.82 0.80
CA GLU A 374 -7.93 -13.03 0.53
C GLU A 374 -8.76 -11.80 0.91
N ALA A 375 -8.50 -11.17 2.05
CA ALA A 375 -9.17 -9.93 2.44
C ALA A 375 -8.94 -8.78 1.44
N TYR A 376 -7.74 -8.67 0.85
CA TYR A 376 -7.48 -7.69 -0.20
C TYR A 376 -8.28 -7.95 -1.49
N THR A 377 -8.76 -9.19 -1.72
CA THR A 377 -9.65 -9.49 -2.85
C THR A 377 -11.10 -9.08 -2.64
N HIS A 378 -11.44 -8.62 -1.44
CA HIS A 378 -12.76 -8.15 -1.07
C HIS A 378 -12.81 -6.63 -0.87
N THR A 379 -11.77 -5.85 -1.20
CA THR A 379 -11.75 -4.41 -0.89
C THR A 379 -11.22 -3.55 -2.03
N LEU A 380 -11.87 -2.40 -2.23
CA LEU A 380 -11.40 -1.30 -3.07
C LEU A 380 -10.67 -0.30 -2.17
N VAL A 381 -9.35 -0.17 -2.36
CA VAL A 381 -8.55 0.79 -1.59
C VAL A 381 -8.50 2.13 -2.30
N SER A 382 -9.04 3.17 -1.68
CA SER A 382 -9.01 4.55 -2.18
C SER A 382 -7.75 5.28 -1.73
N GLY A 383 -7.09 5.96 -2.66
CA GLY A 383 -6.04 6.93 -2.39
C GLY A 383 -6.60 8.26 -1.86
N ASN A 384 -5.69 9.17 -1.51
CA ASN A 384 -6.02 10.51 -0.97
C ASN A 384 -6.54 11.47 -2.04
N ASP A 385 -6.69 11.02 -3.28
CA ASP A 385 -7.27 11.75 -4.40
C ASP A 385 -8.56 11.07 -4.91
N GLY A 386 -9.02 10.03 -4.21
CA GLY A 386 -10.16 9.21 -4.64
C GLY A 386 -9.81 8.17 -5.71
N GLN A 387 -8.55 8.04 -6.15
CA GLN A 387 -8.17 7.06 -7.16
C GLN A 387 -8.11 5.64 -6.56
N LEU A 388 -8.48 4.64 -7.37
CA LEU A 388 -8.33 3.24 -6.97
C LEU A 388 -6.85 2.85 -6.92
N MET A 389 -6.43 2.29 -5.79
CA MET A 389 -5.07 1.89 -5.52
C MET A 389 -4.86 0.41 -5.81
N SER A 390 -3.84 0.11 -6.59
CA SER A 390 -3.40 -1.28 -6.80
C SER A 390 -2.71 -1.80 -5.55
N THR A 391 -3.42 -2.64 -4.79
CA THR A 391 -2.87 -3.39 -3.64
C THR A 391 -2.18 -4.68 -4.07
N ASP A 392 -2.46 -5.14 -5.29
CA ASP A 392 -1.78 -6.25 -5.94
C ASP A 392 -0.54 -5.74 -6.68
N PHE A 393 0.63 -5.99 -6.10
CA PHE A 393 1.91 -5.63 -6.74
C PHE A 393 2.24 -6.51 -7.96
N THR A 394 1.48 -7.59 -8.18
CA THR A 394 1.56 -8.41 -9.40
C THR A 394 0.75 -7.86 -10.56
N ARG A 395 0.08 -6.73 -10.35
CA ARG A 395 -0.63 -5.96 -11.38
C ARG A 395 0.08 -4.63 -11.66
N ALA A 396 0.02 -4.20 -12.91
CA ALA A 396 0.49 -2.87 -13.30
C ALA A 396 -0.27 -1.79 -12.52
N ARG A 397 0.44 -0.82 -11.94
CA ARG A 397 -0.18 0.24 -11.11
C ARG A 397 -1.23 1.09 -11.84
N HIS A 398 -1.10 1.23 -13.15
CA HIS A 398 -2.03 2.00 -13.98
C HIS A 398 -3.28 1.20 -14.39
N ASP A 399 -3.30 -0.12 -14.16
CA ASP A 399 -4.42 -1.00 -14.53
C ASP A 399 -5.54 -0.97 -13.47
N ARG A 400 -6.06 0.23 -13.22
CA ARG A 400 -7.11 0.49 -12.22
C ARG A 400 -8.45 -0.07 -12.66
N GLU A 401 -8.78 0.10 -13.94
CA GLU A 401 -10.02 -0.45 -14.49
C GLU A 401 -10.02 -1.98 -14.45
N GLY A 402 -8.91 -2.63 -14.83
CA GLY A 402 -8.81 -4.08 -14.72
C GLY A 402 -8.86 -4.57 -13.28
N LEU A 403 -8.36 -3.80 -12.31
CA LEU A 403 -8.50 -4.14 -10.88
C LEU A 403 -9.94 -4.00 -10.41
N ALA A 404 -10.61 -2.90 -10.75
CA ALA A 404 -12.01 -2.69 -10.44
C ALA A 404 -12.88 -3.81 -11.05
N ARG A 405 -12.64 -4.17 -12.31
CA ARG A 405 -13.33 -5.27 -13.00
C ARG A 405 -13.09 -6.60 -12.31
N GLU A 406 -11.85 -6.92 -11.93
CA GLU A 406 -11.55 -8.16 -11.22
C GLU A 406 -12.33 -8.25 -9.89
N LEU A 407 -12.29 -7.18 -9.09
CA LEU A 407 -12.87 -7.15 -7.73
C LEU A 407 -14.41 -7.05 -7.73
N VAL A 408 -14.99 -6.31 -8.66
CA VAL A 408 -16.42 -5.96 -8.67
C VAL A 408 -17.22 -6.80 -9.68
N VAL A 409 -16.59 -7.35 -10.73
CA VAL A 409 -17.28 -8.15 -11.75
C VAL A 409 -16.83 -9.61 -11.69
N GLU A 410 -15.56 -9.88 -11.97
CA GLU A 410 -15.10 -11.23 -12.28
C GLU A 410 -15.18 -12.16 -11.07
N ARG A 411 -14.70 -11.71 -9.90
CA ARG A 411 -14.74 -12.50 -8.66
C ARG A 411 -16.16 -12.73 -8.14
N PRO A 412 -17.02 -11.70 -8.00
CA PRO A 412 -18.42 -11.92 -7.63
C PRO A 412 -19.15 -12.83 -8.62
N LEU A 413 -18.97 -12.62 -9.93
CA LEU A 413 -19.61 -13.44 -10.96
C LEU A 413 -19.19 -14.91 -10.87
N ALA A 414 -17.90 -15.18 -10.66
CA ALA A 414 -17.39 -16.53 -10.45
C ALA A 414 -18.00 -17.18 -9.21
N TRP A 415 -18.07 -16.44 -8.09
CA TRP A 415 -18.67 -16.91 -6.84
C TRP A 415 -20.18 -17.19 -6.99
N PHE A 416 -20.93 -16.28 -7.62
CA PHE A 416 -22.38 -16.43 -7.84
C PHE A 416 -22.74 -17.57 -8.81
N LYS A 417 -21.83 -17.97 -9.69
CA LYS A 417 -22.00 -19.12 -10.60
C LYS A 417 -22.10 -20.44 -9.84
N GLU A 418 -21.41 -20.56 -8.71
CA GLU A 418 -21.46 -21.76 -7.85
C GLU A 418 -22.78 -21.83 -7.06
N GLY A 419 -23.42 -20.69 -6.81
CA GLY A 419 -24.68 -20.59 -6.07
C GLY A 419 -25.92 -20.98 -6.89
N LYS A 420 -26.85 -21.72 -6.27
CA LYS A 420 -28.13 -22.14 -6.89
C LYS A 420 -29.22 -21.07 -6.88
N GLY A 421 -29.02 -19.96 -6.15
CA GLY A 421 -30.01 -18.88 -6.03
C GLY A 421 -30.21 -18.11 -7.34
N LYS A 422 -31.47 -17.79 -7.66
CA LYS A 422 -31.82 -16.85 -8.74
C LYS A 422 -31.51 -15.41 -8.34
N THR A 423 -31.84 -15.05 -7.09
CA THR A 423 -31.43 -13.78 -6.50
C THR A 423 -30.10 -13.97 -5.79
N VAL A 424 -29.14 -13.10 -6.10
CA VAL A 424 -27.81 -13.10 -5.51
C VAL A 424 -27.54 -11.76 -4.85
N LYS A 425 -26.85 -11.79 -3.70
CA LYS A 425 -26.68 -10.62 -2.83
C LYS A 425 -25.23 -10.19 -2.78
N LEU A 426 -24.99 -8.90 -3.01
CA LEU A 426 -23.69 -8.25 -2.83
C LEU A 426 -23.83 -7.15 -1.79
N ALA A 427 -23.01 -7.18 -0.74
CA ALA A 427 -22.96 -6.14 0.27
C ALA A 427 -21.74 -5.23 0.03
N ILE A 428 -21.98 -3.94 -0.15
CA ILE A 428 -20.95 -2.91 -0.21
C ILE A 428 -20.79 -2.31 1.19
N TYR A 429 -19.63 -2.50 1.80
CA TYR A 429 -19.34 -2.03 3.16
C TYR A 429 -18.30 -0.91 3.15
N ALA A 430 -18.72 0.32 3.39
CA ALA A 430 -17.83 1.48 3.51
C ALA A 430 -17.48 1.73 4.98
N HIS A 431 -16.24 1.38 5.37
CA HIS A 431 -15.76 1.64 6.72
C HIS A 431 -15.60 3.15 7.00
N GLY A 432 -15.63 3.51 8.29
CA GLY A 432 -15.31 4.85 8.75
C GLY A 432 -13.89 5.27 8.41
N GLY A 433 -13.70 6.56 8.11
CA GLY A 433 -12.42 7.12 7.66
C GLY A 433 -11.27 6.96 8.66
N LEU A 434 -11.53 6.68 9.94
CA LEU A 434 -10.47 6.64 10.94
C LEU A 434 -9.54 5.42 10.86
N ASN A 435 -9.86 4.40 10.07
CA ASN A 435 -9.08 3.18 10.02
C ASN A 435 -7.91 3.32 9.02
N SER A 436 -6.69 2.96 9.44
CA SER A 436 -5.58 2.75 8.51
C SER A 436 -5.89 1.58 7.56
N GLU A 437 -5.22 1.50 6.41
CA GLU A 437 -5.36 0.35 5.49
C GLU A 437 -5.21 -0.99 6.24
N ILE A 438 -4.23 -1.07 7.14
CA ILE A 438 -3.97 -2.27 7.95
C ILE A 438 -5.15 -2.56 8.89
N GLY A 439 -5.67 -1.54 9.59
CA GLY A 439 -6.80 -1.71 10.51
C GLY A 439 -8.08 -2.12 9.78
N ALA A 440 -8.33 -1.57 8.59
CA ALA A 440 -9.45 -1.98 7.76
C ALA A 440 -9.31 -3.43 7.28
N VAL A 441 -8.11 -3.83 6.82
CA VAL A 441 -7.86 -5.21 6.39
C VAL A 441 -8.01 -6.21 7.53
N GLN A 442 -7.60 -5.88 8.76
CA GLN A 442 -7.88 -6.71 9.94
C GLN A 442 -9.38 -6.96 10.13
N ARG A 443 -10.18 -5.89 10.07
CA ARG A 443 -11.64 -6.00 10.21
C ARG A 443 -12.25 -6.83 9.09
N ILE A 444 -11.84 -6.62 7.85
CA ILE A 444 -12.32 -7.37 6.68
C ILE A 444 -12.08 -8.87 6.86
N ARG A 445 -10.90 -9.25 7.40
CA ARG A 445 -10.57 -10.65 7.63
C ARG A 445 -11.56 -11.33 8.57
N VAL A 446 -12.08 -10.61 9.57
CA VAL A 446 -13.07 -11.13 10.53
C VAL A 446 -14.50 -10.99 10.00
N LEU A 447 -14.84 -9.87 9.37
CA LEU A 447 -16.21 -9.57 8.95
C LEU A 447 -16.61 -10.33 7.68
N ALA A 448 -15.75 -10.39 6.66
CA ALA A 448 -16.08 -11.00 5.37
C ALA A 448 -16.58 -12.45 5.46
N PRO A 449 -16.00 -13.34 6.30
CA PRO A 449 -16.50 -14.70 6.50
C PRO A 449 -17.98 -14.77 6.93
N TYR A 450 -18.45 -13.85 7.78
CA TYR A 450 -19.85 -13.82 8.20
C TYR A 450 -20.78 -13.51 7.02
N PHE A 451 -20.41 -12.60 6.12
CA PHE A 451 -21.17 -12.35 4.89
C PHE A 451 -21.16 -13.57 3.96
N LEU A 452 -19.96 -14.09 3.68
CA LEU A 452 -19.76 -15.21 2.74
C LEU A 452 -20.52 -16.47 3.16
N ALA A 453 -20.41 -16.87 4.43
CA ALA A 453 -21.10 -18.03 4.98
C ALA A 453 -22.63 -17.87 5.01
N ASN A 454 -23.13 -16.62 5.00
CA ASN A 454 -24.55 -16.29 4.93
C ASN A 454 -25.05 -16.01 3.49
N GLY A 455 -24.25 -16.35 2.47
CA GLY A 455 -24.68 -16.26 1.07
C GLY A 455 -24.68 -14.83 0.51
N ILE A 456 -23.89 -13.94 1.11
CA ILE A 456 -23.76 -12.54 0.73
C ILE A 456 -22.31 -12.31 0.31
N TYR A 457 -22.07 -11.83 -0.92
CA TYR A 457 -20.72 -11.50 -1.36
C TYR A 457 -20.32 -10.13 -0.80
N PRO A 458 -19.29 -10.01 0.04
CA PRO A 458 -18.89 -8.72 0.59
C PRO A 458 -17.88 -8.00 -0.32
N LEU A 459 -18.06 -6.70 -0.49
CA LEU A 459 -17.13 -5.78 -1.14
C LEU A 459 -16.95 -4.56 -0.23
N PHE A 460 -15.75 -4.35 0.27
CA PHE A 460 -15.42 -3.27 1.19
C PHE A 460 -14.82 -2.07 0.46
N PHE A 461 -14.96 -0.89 1.05
CA PHE A 461 -14.17 0.30 0.71
C PHE A 461 -13.21 0.61 1.86
N THR A 462 -11.93 0.76 1.52
CA THR A 462 -10.85 1.02 2.49
C THR A 462 -10.07 2.28 2.11
N TRP A 463 -9.70 3.07 3.10
CA TRP A 463 -8.87 4.26 2.92
C TRP A 463 -7.38 3.88 3.04
N LYS A 464 -6.54 4.36 2.11
CA LYS A 464 -5.07 4.13 2.14
C LYS A 464 -4.45 4.69 3.43
N THR A 465 -4.75 5.95 3.74
CA THR A 465 -4.39 6.60 5.00
C THR A 465 -5.66 6.97 5.74
N GLY A 466 -5.84 6.39 6.93
CA GLY A 466 -6.99 6.72 7.77
C GLY A 466 -6.75 8.02 8.53
N PRO A 467 -7.63 9.04 8.47
CA PRO A 467 -7.60 10.21 9.35
C PRO A 467 -7.53 9.93 10.85
N GLY A 468 -7.69 8.70 11.33
CA GLY A 468 -7.65 8.37 12.76
C GLY A 468 -6.27 8.51 13.39
N GLU A 469 -5.20 8.14 12.68
CA GLU A 469 -3.83 8.41 13.15
C GLU A 469 -3.58 9.92 13.20
N THR A 470 -4.02 10.65 12.17
CA THR A 470 -3.96 12.12 12.13
C THR A 470 -4.74 12.74 13.28
N ILE A 471 -5.99 12.34 13.52
CA ILE A 471 -6.83 12.86 14.60
C ILE A 471 -6.25 12.52 15.98
N LYS A 472 -5.65 11.34 16.16
CA LYS A 472 -4.96 10.97 17.41
C LYS A 472 -3.75 11.87 17.67
N TYR A 473 -2.85 12.00 16.69
CA TYR A 473 -1.69 12.90 16.82
C TYR A 473 -2.13 14.35 17.06
N MET A 474 -3.24 14.78 16.45
CA MET A 474 -3.81 16.10 16.68
C MET A 474 -4.37 16.29 18.08
N LEU A 475 -5.07 15.31 18.64
CA LEU A 475 -5.56 15.36 20.02
C LEU A 475 -4.38 15.41 21.01
N GLU A 476 -3.32 14.65 20.75
CA GLU A 476 -2.08 14.70 21.53
C GLU A 476 -1.41 16.09 21.46
N ASP A 477 -1.22 16.65 20.25
CA ASP A 477 -0.69 18.01 20.04
C ASP A 477 -1.56 19.10 20.70
N LEU A 478 -2.88 18.93 20.63
CA LEU A 478 -3.84 19.85 21.24
C LEU A 478 -3.73 19.82 22.77
N LYS A 479 -3.63 18.63 23.36
CA LYS A 479 -3.42 18.45 24.80
C LYS A 479 -2.12 19.14 25.23
N HIS A 480 -1.02 18.93 24.50
CA HIS A 480 0.27 19.55 24.80
C HIS A 480 0.20 21.08 24.81
N ARG A 481 -0.50 21.69 23.83
CA ARG A 481 -0.63 23.15 23.77
C ARG A 481 -1.55 23.72 24.84
N ILE A 482 -2.62 23.02 25.21
CA ILE A 482 -3.49 23.42 26.32
C ILE A 482 -2.71 23.37 27.64
N THR A 483 -1.87 22.35 27.84
CA THR A 483 -1.00 22.28 29.03
C THR A 483 0.06 23.37 29.04
N ASP A 484 0.70 23.66 27.90
CA ASP A 484 1.72 24.72 27.81
C ASP A 484 1.15 26.14 27.98
N SER A 485 -0.11 26.35 27.61
CA SER A 485 -0.81 27.62 27.83
C SER A 485 -1.37 27.75 29.25
N ALA A 486 -1.61 26.65 29.95
CA ALA A 486 -2.02 26.64 31.36
C ALA A 486 -0.86 26.94 32.33
N ASP A 487 0.39 26.63 31.95
CA ASP A 487 1.59 26.88 32.76
C ASP A 487 2.01 28.37 32.86
N ARG A 488 1.22 29.29 32.30
CA ARG A 488 1.51 30.74 32.30
C ARG A 488 0.64 31.60 33.24
N SER A 489 -0.14 31.00 34.16
CA SER A 489 -0.84 31.79 35.19
C SER A 489 -1.15 31.01 36.48
N GLU A 490 -0.42 31.30 37.56
CA GLU A 490 -0.54 30.68 38.89
C GLU A 490 -1.86 30.97 39.64
N GLY A 491 -2.76 31.84 39.14
CA GLY A 491 -3.98 32.25 39.86
C GLY A 491 -5.29 31.56 39.46
N TRP A 492 -5.26 30.64 38.51
CA TRP A 492 -6.47 30.11 37.82
C TRP A 492 -6.90 28.71 38.30
N LEU A 493 -5.98 27.94 38.87
CA LEU A 493 -6.16 26.52 39.19
C LEU A 493 -7.27 26.24 40.22
N ASP A 494 -7.52 27.15 41.15
CA ASP A 494 -8.58 26.98 42.17
C ASP A 494 -9.99 27.31 41.67
N ARG A 495 -10.15 28.09 40.60
CA ARG A 495 -11.47 28.32 39.96
C ARG A 495 -11.85 27.22 38.99
N LEU A 496 -10.91 26.38 38.55
CA LEU A 496 -11.17 25.32 37.58
C LEU A 496 -11.85 24.09 38.17
N ARG A 497 -11.64 23.81 39.46
CA ARG A 497 -12.12 22.56 40.08
C ARG A 497 -13.65 22.41 40.14
N SER A 498 -14.44 23.47 39.90
CA SER A 498 -15.91 23.38 39.90
C SER A 498 -16.58 23.50 38.52
N VAL A 499 -15.84 23.75 37.42
CA VAL A 499 -16.41 23.90 36.03
C VAL A 499 -15.45 23.36 34.93
N ALA A 500 -14.66 22.32 35.22
CA ALA A 500 -13.51 21.95 34.37
C ALA A 500 -13.86 21.31 33.00
N ALA A 501 -14.83 20.39 32.94
CA ALA A 501 -15.03 19.55 31.75
C ALA A 501 -15.55 20.33 30.54
N GLU A 502 -16.59 21.16 30.71
CA GLU A 502 -17.18 21.92 29.60
C GLU A 502 -16.30 23.09 29.13
N ALA A 503 -15.47 23.65 30.01
CA ALA A 503 -14.49 24.66 29.64
C ALA A 503 -13.33 24.04 28.84
N LYS A 504 -12.87 22.85 29.24
CA LYS A 504 -11.88 22.03 28.50
C LYS A 504 -12.37 21.71 27.10
N ASP A 505 -13.60 21.19 26.97
CA ASP A 505 -14.19 20.84 25.68
C ASP A 505 -14.34 22.07 24.77
N ARG A 506 -14.77 23.23 25.29
CA ARG A 506 -14.89 24.47 24.49
C ARG A 506 -13.53 24.97 24.00
N ALA A 507 -12.48 24.86 24.82
CA ALA A 507 -11.13 25.21 24.40
C ALA A 507 -10.62 24.25 23.30
N ILE A 508 -10.88 22.96 23.45
CA ILE A 508 -10.57 21.93 22.44
C ILE A 508 -11.34 22.18 21.15
N GLU A 509 -12.64 22.48 21.21
CA GLU A 509 -13.47 22.80 20.04
C GLU A 509 -12.92 24.03 19.30
N ALA A 510 -12.53 25.08 20.02
CA ALA A 510 -12.01 26.31 19.44
C ALA A 510 -10.67 26.10 18.72
N VAL A 511 -9.73 25.37 19.33
CA VAL A 511 -8.42 25.09 18.73
C VAL A 511 -8.51 24.01 17.65
N GLY A 512 -9.31 22.97 17.87
CA GLY A 512 -9.60 21.91 16.90
C GLY A 512 -10.14 22.46 15.58
N ARG A 513 -10.98 23.50 15.63
CA ARG A 513 -11.47 24.21 14.44
C ARG A 513 -10.37 24.81 13.56
N GLN A 514 -9.26 25.25 14.15
CA GLN A 514 -8.16 25.88 13.41
C GLN A 514 -7.27 24.86 12.68
N PHE A 515 -7.21 23.61 13.15
CA PHE A 515 -6.25 22.62 12.63
C PHE A 515 -6.94 21.34 12.09
N ALA A 516 -7.96 20.82 12.76
CA ALA A 516 -8.62 19.54 12.42
C ALA A 516 -9.75 19.67 11.39
N ARG A 517 -10.27 20.89 11.16
CA ARG A 517 -11.19 21.16 10.04
C ARG A 517 -10.56 20.84 8.68
N GLY A 518 -9.26 21.13 8.49
CA GLY A 518 -8.57 20.85 7.22
C GLY A 518 -8.58 19.36 6.86
N VAL A 519 -8.31 18.49 7.84
CA VAL A 519 -8.30 17.03 7.67
C VAL A 519 -9.70 16.48 7.40
N TRP A 520 -10.71 16.99 8.11
CA TRP A 520 -12.11 16.62 7.86
C TRP A 520 -12.58 17.06 6.47
N SER A 521 -12.24 18.28 6.04
CA SER A 521 -12.53 18.76 4.68
C SER A 521 -11.84 17.92 3.62
N GLU A 522 -10.55 17.62 3.78
CA GLU A 522 -9.81 16.72 2.88
C GLU A 522 -10.49 15.36 2.75
N MET A 523 -10.95 14.76 3.86
CA MET A 523 -11.66 13.47 3.81
C MET A 523 -12.98 13.54 3.02
N ARG A 524 -13.77 14.63 3.18
CA ARG A 524 -14.99 14.85 2.41
C ARG A 524 -14.68 15.10 0.93
N GLU A 525 -13.64 15.88 0.64
CA GLU A 525 -13.14 16.13 -0.71
C GLU A 525 -12.66 14.85 -1.39
N ASN A 526 -12.01 13.95 -0.65
CA ASN A 526 -11.55 12.65 -1.16
C ASN A 526 -12.73 11.71 -1.44
N ALA A 527 -13.75 11.70 -0.57
CA ALA A 527 -14.98 10.95 -0.82
C ALA A 527 -15.69 11.44 -2.09
N ALA A 528 -15.78 12.77 -2.26
CA ALA A 528 -16.35 13.39 -3.46
C ALA A 528 -15.48 13.13 -4.70
N GLY A 529 -14.16 13.27 -4.58
CA GLY A 529 -13.18 13.01 -5.62
C GLY A 529 -13.19 11.56 -6.10
N GLY A 530 -13.58 10.62 -5.24
CA GLY A 530 -13.83 9.23 -5.62
C GLY A 530 -14.89 9.07 -6.73
N ALA A 531 -15.84 10.00 -6.84
CA ALA A 531 -16.89 10.00 -7.86
C ALA A 531 -16.50 10.68 -9.19
N THR A 532 -15.29 11.27 -9.27
CA THR A 532 -14.74 11.79 -10.53
C THR A 532 -14.54 10.65 -11.53
N ALA A 533 -14.57 10.95 -12.84
CA ALA A 533 -14.33 9.96 -13.89
C ALA A 533 -13.03 9.18 -13.65
N ASP A 534 -13.09 7.85 -13.81
CA ASP A 534 -11.97 6.91 -13.62
C ASP A 534 -11.42 6.81 -12.17
N HIS A 535 -12.11 7.42 -11.20
CA HIS A 535 -11.81 7.27 -9.77
C HIS A 535 -12.62 6.12 -9.15
N VAL A 536 -12.33 5.79 -7.88
CA VAL A 536 -12.74 4.53 -7.25
C VAL A 536 -14.26 4.30 -7.24
N LEU A 537 -15.09 5.32 -7.01
CA LEU A 537 -16.55 5.20 -6.97
C LEU A 537 -17.16 5.19 -8.37
N ASP A 538 -16.57 5.94 -9.30
CA ASP A 538 -16.97 5.90 -10.71
C ASP A 538 -16.70 4.50 -11.32
N LEU A 539 -15.48 3.98 -11.11
CA LEU A 539 -15.11 2.64 -11.52
C LEU A 539 -16.02 1.59 -10.86
N ALA A 540 -16.24 1.68 -9.54
CA ALA A 540 -17.12 0.75 -8.85
C ALA A 540 -18.54 0.78 -9.41
N ALA A 541 -19.13 1.97 -9.63
CA ALA A 541 -20.46 2.10 -10.20
C ALA A 541 -20.53 1.45 -11.59
N ARG A 542 -19.63 1.82 -12.51
CA ARG A 542 -19.56 1.24 -13.87
C ARG A 542 -19.45 -0.29 -13.82
N MET A 543 -18.59 -0.81 -12.95
CA MET A 543 -18.43 -2.26 -12.78
C MET A 543 -19.66 -2.93 -12.17
N LEU A 544 -20.43 -2.25 -11.31
CA LEU A 544 -21.70 -2.77 -10.79
C LEU A 544 -22.78 -2.84 -11.87
N HIS A 545 -22.81 -1.89 -12.82
CA HIS A 545 -23.65 -2.03 -14.02
C HIS A 545 -23.23 -3.26 -14.85
N GLU A 546 -21.92 -3.42 -15.09
CA GLU A 546 -21.38 -4.58 -15.83
C GLU A 546 -21.72 -5.91 -15.14
N LEU A 547 -21.55 -6.00 -13.80
CA LEU A 547 -21.91 -7.18 -13.01
C LEU A 547 -23.41 -7.49 -13.08
N ARG A 548 -24.28 -6.48 -12.90
CA ARG A 548 -25.74 -6.64 -13.00
C ARG A 548 -26.12 -7.22 -14.35
N ASP A 549 -25.59 -6.66 -15.43
CA ASP A 549 -25.93 -7.07 -16.80
C ASP A 549 -25.39 -8.47 -17.12
N ALA A 550 -24.18 -8.80 -16.64
CA ALA A 550 -23.63 -10.15 -16.75
C ALA A 550 -24.47 -11.19 -15.99
N LEU A 551 -24.92 -10.87 -14.77
CA LEU A 551 -25.79 -11.75 -13.99
C LEU A 551 -27.17 -11.91 -14.64
N ALA A 552 -27.75 -10.83 -15.16
CA ALA A 552 -29.04 -10.86 -15.86
C ALA A 552 -28.99 -11.81 -17.09
N LYS A 553 -27.90 -11.78 -17.86
CA LYS A 553 -27.67 -12.73 -18.98
C LYS A 553 -27.61 -14.19 -18.52
N SER A 554 -27.20 -14.45 -17.28
CA SER A 554 -27.20 -15.78 -16.67
C SER A 554 -28.52 -16.17 -15.98
N GLY A 555 -29.55 -15.31 -16.06
CA GLY A 555 -30.84 -15.52 -15.41
C GLY A 555 -30.84 -15.26 -13.90
N LYS A 556 -29.84 -14.51 -13.40
CA LYS A 556 -29.72 -14.11 -11.99
C LYS A 556 -30.06 -12.64 -11.80
N THR A 557 -30.67 -12.31 -10.67
CA THR A 557 -30.99 -10.95 -10.23
C THR A 557 -30.03 -10.54 -9.14
N LEU A 558 -29.35 -9.40 -9.31
CA LEU A 558 -28.45 -8.84 -8.32
C LEU A 558 -29.22 -7.95 -7.33
N GLU A 559 -29.05 -8.20 -6.03
CA GLU A 559 -29.43 -7.29 -4.96
C GLU A 559 -28.17 -6.66 -4.34
N ILE A 560 -28.08 -5.33 -4.40
CA ILE A 560 -26.99 -4.58 -3.79
C ILE A 560 -27.44 -4.05 -2.44
N HIS A 561 -26.70 -4.35 -1.38
CA HIS A 561 -26.95 -3.86 -0.03
C HIS A 561 -25.80 -2.96 0.38
N LEU A 562 -26.09 -1.78 0.94
CA LEU A 562 -25.08 -0.82 1.35
C LEU A 562 -24.97 -0.80 2.87
N VAL A 563 -23.75 -0.79 3.41
CA VAL A 563 -23.47 -0.60 4.84
C VAL A 563 -22.39 0.48 4.97
N GLY A 564 -22.68 1.56 5.69
CA GLY A 564 -21.77 2.69 5.85
C GLY A 564 -21.55 3.04 7.30
N HIS A 565 -20.31 3.03 7.76
CA HIS A 565 -19.97 3.48 9.12
C HIS A 565 -19.35 4.87 9.08
N SER A 566 -19.79 5.79 9.93
CA SER A 566 -19.19 7.12 10.08
C SER A 566 -19.07 7.84 8.72
N ALA A 567 -17.86 8.24 8.32
CA ALA A 567 -17.56 8.86 7.02
C ALA A 567 -17.93 7.97 5.80
N GLY A 568 -18.08 6.66 5.99
CA GLY A 568 -18.60 5.75 4.96
C GLY A 568 -19.98 6.17 4.46
N SER A 569 -20.79 6.86 5.28
CA SER A 569 -22.07 7.43 4.83
C SER A 569 -21.92 8.55 3.79
N ILE A 570 -20.79 9.25 3.77
CA ILE A 570 -20.49 10.29 2.77
C ILE A 570 -20.07 9.62 1.46
N LEU A 571 -19.17 8.63 1.54
CA LEU A 571 -18.73 7.83 0.39
C LEU A 571 -19.92 7.15 -0.31
N LEU A 572 -20.81 6.52 0.44
CA LEU A 572 -22.01 5.87 -0.10
C LEU A 572 -22.98 6.87 -0.74
N GLY A 573 -23.13 8.07 -0.18
CA GLY A 573 -23.97 9.11 -0.80
C GLY A 573 -23.47 9.53 -2.19
N HIS A 574 -22.15 9.63 -2.37
CA HIS A 574 -21.56 9.87 -3.68
C HIS A 574 -21.72 8.67 -4.63
N LEU A 575 -21.51 7.44 -4.13
CA LEU A 575 -21.72 6.22 -4.91
C LEU A 575 -23.16 6.09 -5.42
N LEU A 576 -24.16 6.36 -4.58
CA LEU A 576 -25.58 6.36 -4.97
C LEU A 576 -25.86 7.31 -6.14
N GLY A 577 -25.23 8.50 -6.14
CA GLY A 577 -25.32 9.43 -7.27
C GLY A 577 -24.76 8.84 -8.58
N ARG A 578 -23.68 8.05 -8.51
CA ARG A 578 -23.10 7.37 -9.69
C ARG A 578 -23.95 6.19 -10.16
N LEU A 579 -24.59 5.44 -9.25
CA LEU A 579 -25.48 4.31 -9.61
C LEU A 579 -26.78 4.76 -10.31
N GLY A 580 -27.18 6.02 -10.12
CA GLY A 580 -28.30 6.65 -10.82
C GLY A 580 -27.92 7.37 -12.12
N ALA A 581 -26.62 7.49 -12.44
CA ALA A 581 -26.16 8.24 -13.61
C ALA A 581 -26.34 7.43 -14.92
N THR A 582 -26.45 8.14 -16.06
CA THR A 582 -26.54 7.53 -17.39
C THR A 582 -25.21 6.86 -17.75
N ASP A 583 -25.26 5.66 -18.33
CA ASP A 583 -24.11 4.81 -18.65
C ASP A 583 -23.25 5.30 -19.84
N GLY A 584 -23.31 6.59 -20.17
CA GLY A 584 -22.63 7.17 -21.34
C GLY A 584 -23.18 6.70 -22.70
N THR A 585 -24.15 5.78 -22.74
CA THR A 585 -24.79 5.28 -23.97
C THR A 585 -26.15 5.91 -24.27
N GLY A 586 -26.60 6.85 -23.43
CA GLY A 586 -27.86 7.58 -23.60
C GLY A 586 -29.10 6.88 -23.03
N GLY A 587 -28.95 5.72 -22.38
CA GLY A 587 -30.00 5.06 -21.61
C GLY A 587 -29.88 5.31 -20.10
N ALA A 588 -31.01 5.57 -19.43
CA ALA A 588 -31.05 5.54 -17.96
C ALA A 588 -31.02 4.08 -17.50
N SER A 589 -29.89 3.63 -16.96
CA SER A 589 -29.63 2.23 -16.63
C SER A 589 -29.44 2.04 -15.12
N VAL A 590 -30.34 2.56 -14.29
CA VAL A 590 -30.20 2.58 -12.81
C VAL A 590 -29.83 1.21 -12.21
N VAL A 591 -28.82 1.18 -11.33
CA VAL A 591 -28.54 0.01 -10.49
C VAL A 591 -29.14 0.24 -9.09
N PRO A 592 -30.29 -0.38 -8.77
CA PRO A 592 -30.94 -0.13 -7.49
C PRO A 592 -30.20 -0.78 -6.32
N ALA A 593 -30.09 -0.05 -5.21
CA ALA A 593 -29.73 -0.57 -3.91
C ALA A 593 -30.98 -1.16 -3.22
N ALA A 594 -30.91 -2.44 -2.89
CA ALA A 594 -31.96 -3.19 -2.21
C ALA A 594 -32.15 -2.76 -0.75
N SER A 595 -31.10 -2.33 -0.05
CA SER A 595 -31.16 -1.73 1.29
C SER A 595 -29.91 -0.88 1.58
N CYS A 596 -29.99 -0.02 2.59
CA CYS A 596 -28.87 0.77 3.10
C CYS A 596 -28.91 0.83 4.63
N GLU A 597 -27.81 0.53 5.30
CA GLU A 597 -27.66 0.67 6.75
C GLU A 597 -26.50 1.61 7.07
N LEU A 598 -26.76 2.64 7.87
CA LEU A 598 -25.74 3.59 8.29
C LEU A 598 -25.51 3.52 9.79
N TYR A 599 -24.27 3.31 10.18
CA TYR A 599 -23.83 3.28 11.57
C TYR A 599 -23.13 4.59 11.91
N ALA A 600 -23.59 5.28 12.95
CA ALA A 600 -23.02 6.55 13.42
C ALA A 600 -22.70 7.51 12.26
N ALA A 601 -23.64 7.69 11.32
CA ALA A 601 -23.44 8.38 10.05
C ALA A 601 -22.85 9.79 10.22
N ALA A 602 -21.67 10.05 9.65
CA ALA A 602 -21.00 11.34 9.81
C ALA A 602 -21.41 12.37 8.73
N CYS A 603 -22.27 11.99 7.78
CA CYS A 603 -22.84 12.92 6.81
C CYS A 603 -23.84 13.87 7.47
N SER A 604 -23.88 15.12 7.00
CA SER A 604 -24.83 16.11 7.47
C SER A 604 -26.25 15.87 6.96
N SER A 605 -27.26 16.44 7.63
CA SER A 605 -28.65 16.42 7.15
C SER A 605 -28.78 16.96 5.73
N GLY A 606 -28.09 18.06 5.40
CA GLY A 606 -28.11 18.64 4.05
C GLY A 606 -27.49 17.70 3.01
N PHE A 607 -26.37 17.06 3.35
CA PHE A 607 -25.77 16.05 2.50
C PHE A 607 -26.74 14.87 2.26
N ALA A 608 -27.44 14.43 3.31
CA ALA A 608 -28.38 13.31 3.18
C ALA A 608 -29.57 13.65 2.27
N VAL A 609 -30.14 14.85 2.40
CA VAL A 609 -31.17 15.34 1.48
C VAL A 609 -30.64 15.37 0.04
N GLN A 610 -29.44 15.92 -0.16
CA GLN A 610 -28.84 16.06 -1.49
C GLN A 610 -28.50 14.73 -2.16
N HIS A 611 -28.01 13.74 -1.40
CA HIS A 611 -27.51 12.49 -1.96
C HIS A 611 -28.50 11.32 -1.80
N TYR A 612 -28.95 11.04 -0.58
CA TYR A 612 -29.88 9.94 -0.31
C TYR A 612 -31.31 10.29 -0.74
N GLY A 613 -31.73 11.55 -0.53
CA GLY A 613 -33.00 12.07 -1.04
C GLY A 613 -33.06 12.07 -2.57
N ALA A 614 -31.98 12.50 -3.24
CA ALA A 614 -31.90 12.41 -4.71
C ALA A 614 -31.88 10.97 -5.21
N ALA A 615 -31.17 10.06 -4.52
CA ALA A 615 -31.15 8.64 -4.85
C ALA A 615 -32.55 8.01 -4.74
N HIS A 616 -33.36 8.46 -3.77
CA HIS A 616 -34.76 8.06 -3.64
C HIS A 616 -35.63 8.54 -4.80
N GLN A 617 -35.50 9.81 -5.17
CA GLN A 617 -36.22 10.38 -6.31
C GLN A 617 -35.82 9.72 -7.64
N ALA A 618 -34.55 9.33 -7.77
CA ALA A 618 -34.02 8.64 -8.94
C ALA A 618 -34.33 7.14 -8.98
N GLY A 619 -35.00 6.59 -7.96
CA GLY A 619 -35.31 5.15 -7.88
C GLY A 619 -34.09 4.26 -7.60
N VAL A 620 -32.97 4.84 -7.17
CA VAL A 620 -31.74 4.12 -6.82
C VAL A 620 -31.85 3.49 -5.43
N LEU A 621 -32.39 4.20 -4.44
CA LEU A 621 -32.55 3.70 -3.06
C LEU A 621 -33.88 4.16 -2.47
N SER A 622 -34.74 3.24 -2.03
CA SER A 622 -35.91 3.64 -1.24
C SER A 622 -35.50 4.03 0.18
N LEU A 623 -35.97 5.19 0.66
CA LEU A 623 -35.73 5.62 2.04
C LEU A 623 -36.46 4.76 3.08
N ASP A 624 -37.51 4.02 2.70
CA ASP A 624 -38.13 2.98 3.54
C ASP A 624 -37.18 1.80 3.80
N ARG A 625 -36.06 1.74 3.08
CA ARG A 625 -35.02 0.72 3.20
C ARG A 625 -33.68 1.31 3.66
N LEU A 626 -33.68 2.57 4.13
CA LEU A 626 -32.55 3.20 4.79
C LEU A 626 -32.73 3.11 6.30
N ARG A 627 -31.80 2.43 6.98
CA ARG A 627 -31.80 2.25 8.43
C ARG A 627 -30.63 3.01 9.07
N LEU A 628 -30.89 3.69 10.17
CA LEU A 628 -29.88 4.43 10.93
C LEU A 628 -29.65 3.76 12.28
N HIS A 629 -28.39 3.52 12.62
CA HIS A 629 -27.97 3.03 13.93
C HIS A 629 -27.15 4.12 14.59
N VAL A 630 -27.64 4.63 15.71
CA VAL A 630 -27.05 5.77 16.41
C VAL A 630 -26.95 5.47 17.91
N LEU A 631 -25.98 6.09 18.58
CA LEU A 631 -25.96 6.10 20.03
C LEU A 631 -27.02 7.08 20.54
N THR A 632 -27.54 6.83 21.73
CA THR A 632 -28.29 7.87 22.45
C THR A 632 -27.37 9.05 22.77
N ASP A 633 -27.95 10.23 22.95
CA ASP A 633 -27.23 11.44 23.31
C ASP A 633 -26.41 11.28 24.60
N ALA A 634 -26.97 10.55 25.57
CA ALA A 634 -26.29 10.22 26.80
C ALA A 634 -25.00 9.42 26.55
N ASN A 635 -25.05 8.43 25.65
CA ASN A 635 -23.88 7.62 25.30
C ASN A 635 -22.87 8.43 24.46
N GLU A 636 -23.33 9.26 23.51
CA GLU A 636 -22.43 10.16 22.75
C GLU A 636 -21.68 11.15 23.66
N ARG A 637 -22.32 11.64 24.72
CA ARG A 637 -21.71 12.54 25.71
C ARG A 637 -20.82 11.81 26.73
N ALA A 638 -20.90 10.49 26.79
CA ALA A 638 -20.03 9.64 27.62
C ALA A 638 -18.89 9.00 26.81
N ASP A 639 -18.93 9.09 25.48
CA ASP A 639 -17.93 8.54 24.54
C ASP A 639 -16.70 9.47 24.40
N GLY A 640 -15.94 9.67 25.46
CA GLY A 640 -14.73 10.50 25.41
C GLY A 640 -13.67 9.99 24.42
N LEU A 641 -12.96 10.89 23.74
CA LEU A 641 -11.89 10.57 22.80
C LEU A 641 -10.50 10.76 23.43
N PRO A 642 -9.52 9.85 23.22
CA PRO A 642 -9.57 8.69 22.32
C PRO A 642 -10.29 7.47 22.92
N ASN A 643 -10.53 7.46 24.23
CA ASN A 643 -11.43 6.54 24.91
C ASN A 643 -12.00 7.22 26.18
N SER A 644 -13.14 6.71 26.65
CA SER A 644 -13.89 7.17 27.82
C SER A 644 -13.05 7.25 29.10
N GLU A 645 -12.07 6.36 29.27
CA GLU A 645 -11.23 6.29 30.47
C GLU A 645 -10.12 7.34 30.52
N ARG A 646 -9.62 7.79 29.36
CA ARG A 646 -8.47 8.70 29.23
C ARG A 646 -8.75 9.79 28.21
N ASP A 647 -9.90 10.43 28.35
CA ASP A 647 -10.35 11.41 27.38
C ASP A 647 -9.51 12.70 27.37
N ILE A 648 -9.29 13.19 26.16
CA ILE A 648 -8.82 14.51 25.85
C ILE A 648 -10.05 15.38 25.59
N TYR A 649 -10.95 14.92 24.72
CA TYR A 649 -12.26 15.52 24.44
C TYR A 649 -13.36 14.65 25.07
N GLY A 650 -14.22 15.21 25.91
CA GLY A 650 -15.13 14.41 26.76
C GLY A 650 -16.36 13.84 26.08
N LYS A 651 -16.46 13.91 24.74
CA LYS A 651 -17.63 13.46 23.97
C LYS A 651 -17.19 12.74 22.70
N SER A 652 -18.14 12.14 22.01
CA SER A 652 -17.92 11.35 20.82
C SER A 652 -17.21 12.10 19.70
N LEU A 653 -16.75 11.32 18.70
CA LEU A 653 -16.25 11.88 17.47
C LEU A 653 -17.30 12.67 16.68
N LEU A 654 -18.56 12.24 16.66
CA LEU A 654 -19.60 13.00 15.95
C LEU A 654 -19.83 14.36 16.61
N TYR A 655 -19.72 14.44 17.94
CA TYR A 655 -19.72 15.72 18.66
C TYR A 655 -18.56 16.61 18.24
N LEU A 656 -17.35 16.06 18.16
CA LEU A 656 -16.17 16.82 17.73
C LEU A 656 -16.35 17.31 16.28
N VAL A 657 -16.81 16.43 15.37
CA VAL A 657 -17.09 16.77 13.97
C VAL A 657 -18.12 17.89 13.90
N SER A 658 -19.28 17.71 14.53
CA SER A 658 -20.38 18.67 14.54
C SER A 658 -19.94 20.03 15.09
N ARG A 659 -19.18 20.06 16.19
CA ARG A 659 -18.91 21.31 16.93
C ARG A 659 -17.66 22.04 16.48
N ALA A 660 -16.69 21.33 15.89
CA ALA A 660 -15.38 21.89 15.58
C ALA A 660 -14.88 21.63 14.15
N LEU A 661 -15.17 20.46 13.56
CA LEU A 661 -14.49 20.04 12.33
C LEU A 661 -15.27 20.37 11.05
N ASP A 662 -16.60 20.40 11.11
CA ASP A 662 -17.41 20.77 9.94
C ASP A 662 -17.32 22.28 9.63
N ASP A 663 -17.79 22.66 8.44
CA ASP A 663 -17.77 24.05 7.99
C ASP A 663 -18.68 24.94 8.84
N VAL A 664 -19.80 24.37 9.23
CA VAL A 664 -20.80 24.99 10.10
C VAL A 664 -20.61 24.44 11.50
N ARG A 665 -20.48 25.34 12.48
CA ARG A 665 -20.41 24.94 13.90
C ARG A 665 -21.76 24.36 14.33
N LYS A 666 -21.73 23.30 15.14
CA LYS A 666 -22.92 22.53 15.55
C LYS A 666 -23.69 22.05 14.31
N GLN A 667 -22.99 21.46 13.35
CA GLN A 667 -23.61 20.90 12.15
C GLN A 667 -24.46 19.66 12.53
N PRO A 668 -25.72 19.56 12.11
CA PRO A 668 -26.51 18.36 12.35
C PRO A 668 -26.02 17.22 11.47
N LEU A 669 -25.61 16.12 12.13
CA LEU A 669 -25.13 14.89 11.49
C LEU A 669 -26.15 13.78 11.70
N LEU A 670 -26.40 12.96 10.68
CA LEU A 670 -27.40 11.88 10.74
C LEU A 670 -27.10 10.82 11.81
N GLY A 671 -25.84 10.68 12.21
CA GLY A 671 -25.40 9.74 13.22
C GLY A 671 -25.70 10.18 14.65
N MET A 672 -26.15 11.41 14.86
CA MET A 672 -26.54 11.91 16.18
C MET A 672 -28.04 11.74 16.35
N GLU A 673 -28.48 11.12 17.46
CA GLU A 673 -29.89 11.16 17.90
C GLU A 673 -30.45 12.58 17.80
N ARG A 674 -29.55 13.54 18.08
CA ARG A 674 -29.81 14.95 18.00
C ARG A 674 -30.44 15.48 16.71
N ALA A 675 -30.12 14.88 15.58
CA ALA A 675 -30.59 15.31 14.27
C ALA A 675 -31.81 14.51 13.77
N LEU A 676 -32.26 13.51 14.53
CA LEU A 676 -33.27 12.53 14.11
C LEU A 676 -34.56 12.58 14.93
N CYS A 677 -34.51 13.17 16.12
CA CYS A 677 -35.66 13.32 17.00
C CYS A 677 -36.26 14.73 16.92
N ALA A 678 -37.52 14.86 17.35
CA ALA A 678 -38.16 16.15 17.52
C ALA A 678 -37.39 17.01 18.54
N GLU A 679 -37.58 18.32 18.49
CA GLU A 679 -36.95 19.26 19.41
C GLU A 679 -37.24 18.88 20.86
N ASP A 680 -36.17 18.76 21.67
CA ASP A 680 -36.24 18.42 23.08
C ASP A 680 -35.74 19.62 23.92
N PRO A 681 -36.57 20.13 24.85
CA PRO A 681 -36.20 21.23 25.73
C PRO A 681 -34.87 21.04 26.48
N ALA A 682 -34.46 19.80 26.76
CA ALA A 682 -33.26 19.52 27.53
C ALA A 682 -31.95 19.91 26.81
N TRP A 683 -31.99 20.18 25.49
CA TRP A 683 -30.79 20.48 24.71
C TRP A 683 -31.01 21.49 23.57
N MET A 684 -32.23 22.02 23.42
CA MET A 684 -32.61 23.04 22.42
C MET A 684 -31.66 24.26 22.38
N ASP A 685 -31.28 24.80 23.54
CA ASP A 685 -30.41 25.98 23.64
C ASP A 685 -28.94 25.70 23.23
N ASP A 686 -28.53 24.43 23.22
CA ASP A 686 -27.18 24.02 22.83
C ASP A 686 -27.14 23.19 21.54
N GLN A 687 -28.29 22.94 20.90
CA GLN A 687 -28.37 21.98 19.80
C GLN A 687 -27.62 22.48 18.56
N TRP A 688 -28.02 23.63 18.00
CA TRP A 688 -27.53 24.14 16.72
C TRP A 688 -27.00 25.58 16.82
N ALA A 689 -26.17 26.02 15.86
CA ALA A 689 -25.58 27.37 15.89
C ALA A 689 -26.52 28.49 15.37
N GLY A 690 -27.75 28.16 14.98
CA GLY A 690 -28.77 29.09 14.48
C GLY A 690 -30.17 28.47 14.47
N VAL A 691 -31.13 29.17 13.86
CA VAL A 691 -32.55 28.76 13.69
C VAL A 691 -32.63 27.30 13.20
N PRO A 692 -33.63 26.49 13.65
CA PRO A 692 -33.74 25.06 13.30
C PRO A 692 -33.46 24.81 11.81
N ASN A 693 -32.43 24.01 11.55
CA ASN A 693 -31.81 23.92 10.23
C ASN A 693 -32.85 23.38 9.21
N PRO A 694 -33.13 24.10 8.09
CA PRO A 694 -34.04 23.64 7.05
C PRO A 694 -33.70 22.25 6.51
N ASP A 695 -32.42 21.84 6.58
CA ASP A 695 -31.97 20.52 6.19
C ASP A 695 -32.49 19.40 7.09
N ILE A 696 -32.62 19.66 8.41
CA ILE A 696 -33.17 18.68 9.36
C ILE A 696 -34.66 18.50 9.05
N ALA A 697 -35.40 19.60 8.91
CA ALA A 697 -36.82 19.56 8.57
C ALA A 697 -37.06 18.87 7.23
N ALA A 698 -36.22 19.14 6.23
CA ALA A 698 -36.27 18.46 4.94
C ALA A 698 -35.96 16.96 5.07
N TRP A 699 -34.95 16.57 5.84
CA TRP A 699 -34.61 15.17 6.08
C TRP A 699 -35.71 14.41 6.81
N LEU A 700 -36.21 14.96 7.93
CA LEU A 700 -37.29 14.35 8.73
C LEU A 700 -38.60 14.23 7.94
N LYS A 701 -38.83 15.11 6.95
CA LYS A 701 -39.97 14.99 6.03
C LYS A 701 -39.77 13.87 5.00
N LEU A 702 -38.53 13.61 4.59
CA LEU A 702 -38.20 12.62 3.56
C LEU A 702 -38.05 11.20 4.13
N TRP A 703 -37.41 11.06 5.29
CA TRP A 703 -37.10 9.75 5.87
C TRP A 703 -38.18 9.31 6.86
N PRO A 704 -38.79 8.12 6.68
CA PRO A 704 -39.97 7.70 7.44
C PRO A 704 -39.71 7.36 8.92
N ALA A 705 -38.45 7.27 9.36
CA ALA A 705 -38.05 6.96 10.73
C ALA A 705 -38.71 5.67 11.28
N GLY A 706 -39.20 5.71 12.53
CA GLY A 706 -39.85 4.58 13.20
C GLY A 706 -38.90 3.40 13.43
N ASP A 707 -39.33 2.20 13.07
CA ASP A 707 -38.53 0.96 13.21
C ASP A 707 -37.23 0.98 12.40
N LEU A 708 -36.99 1.98 11.55
CA LEU A 708 -35.72 2.19 10.82
C LEU A 708 -34.67 2.96 11.64
N LEU A 709 -35.03 3.50 12.80
CA LEU A 709 -34.08 4.08 13.75
C LEU A 709 -33.76 3.07 14.85
N ASN A 710 -32.49 2.67 14.96
CA ASN A 710 -32.00 1.87 16.06
C ASN A 710 -31.15 2.72 17.01
N LEU A 711 -31.66 2.96 18.22
CA LEU A 711 -30.98 3.70 19.29
C LEU A 711 -30.25 2.74 20.22
N VAL A 712 -28.92 2.79 20.23
CA VAL A 712 -28.09 2.03 21.17
C VAL A 712 -28.07 2.78 22.50
N ALA A 713 -29.00 2.39 23.38
CA ALA A 713 -29.16 2.98 24.70
C ALA A 713 -28.27 2.34 25.78
N THR A 714 -27.81 1.09 25.58
CA THR A 714 -26.93 0.42 26.54
C THR A 714 -25.53 1.03 26.49
N PRO A 715 -24.90 1.34 27.64
CA PRO A 715 -23.57 1.96 27.67
C PRO A 715 -22.45 1.00 27.28
N LYS A 716 -22.77 -0.29 27.14
CA LYS A 716 -21.86 -1.35 26.72
C LYS A 716 -22.50 -2.12 25.56
N VAL A 717 -21.67 -2.58 24.64
CA VAL A 717 -22.09 -3.43 23.50
C VAL A 717 -21.35 -4.75 23.52
N ARG A 718 -22.03 -5.83 23.12
CA ARG A 718 -21.46 -7.18 23.10
C ARG A 718 -20.60 -7.39 21.86
N THR A 719 -19.39 -7.90 22.05
CA THR A 719 -18.40 -8.12 20.98
C THR A 719 -18.06 -9.58 20.76
N THR A 720 -18.43 -10.47 21.68
CA THR A 720 -18.12 -11.91 21.60
C THR A 720 -19.31 -12.79 22.01
N LYS A 721 -19.31 -14.06 21.59
CA LYS A 721 -20.31 -15.07 22.00
C LYS A 721 -20.26 -15.39 23.48
N THR A 722 -19.10 -15.22 24.13
CA THR A 722 -18.91 -15.39 25.57
C THR A 722 -19.50 -14.25 26.38
N GLY A 723 -19.95 -13.18 25.72
CA GLY A 723 -20.59 -12.04 26.36
C GLY A 723 -19.61 -10.94 26.76
N ASP A 724 -18.40 -10.91 26.19
CA ASP A 724 -17.47 -9.80 26.41
C ASP A 724 -18.05 -8.52 25.81
N GLN A 725 -17.75 -7.40 26.46
CA GLN A 725 -18.34 -6.11 26.15
C GLN A 725 -17.30 -4.99 26.11
N ILE A 726 -17.51 -4.03 25.22
CA ILE A 726 -16.79 -2.76 25.16
C ILE A 726 -17.75 -1.59 25.40
N ASP A 727 -17.21 -0.40 25.66
CA ASP A 727 -18.03 0.82 25.71
C ASP A 727 -18.77 1.07 24.39
N ALA A 728 -20.05 1.41 24.52
CA ALA A 728 -20.84 1.93 23.43
C ALA A 728 -20.23 3.27 23.01
N SER A 729 -19.52 3.25 21.89
CA SER A 729 -18.75 4.37 21.34
C SER A 729 -19.03 4.51 19.85
N HIS A 730 -18.66 5.66 19.29
CA HIS A 730 -18.73 5.93 17.86
C HIS A 730 -18.12 4.79 17.01
N GLY A 731 -17.00 4.22 17.48
CA GLY A 731 -16.28 3.14 16.80
C GLY A 731 -16.85 1.73 17.05
N SER A 732 -17.74 1.56 18.02
CA SER A 732 -18.17 0.24 18.51
C SER A 732 -19.19 -0.48 17.61
N PHE A 733 -19.81 0.20 16.64
CA PHE A 733 -20.82 -0.43 15.77
C PHE A 733 -20.27 -1.58 14.94
N ASP A 734 -19.04 -1.45 14.43
CA ASP A 734 -18.35 -2.52 13.69
C ASP A 734 -17.97 -3.71 14.61
N ASN A 735 -17.97 -3.51 15.94
CA ASN A 735 -17.70 -4.53 16.95
C ASN A 735 -18.97 -5.11 17.58
N ASN A 736 -20.14 -4.53 17.32
CA ASN A 736 -21.38 -4.87 18.00
C ASN A 736 -22.04 -6.07 17.31
N ILE A 737 -21.94 -7.25 17.96
CA ILE A 737 -22.50 -8.51 17.45
C ILE A 737 -24.00 -8.38 17.19
N ASP A 738 -24.74 -7.68 18.05
CA ASP A 738 -26.20 -7.59 17.95
C ASP A 738 -26.62 -6.73 16.75
N VAL A 739 -25.93 -5.61 16.53
CA VAL A 739 -26.15 -4.74 15.36
C VAL A 739 -25.82 -5.48 14.06
N LEU A 740 -24.64 -6.09 13.97
CA LEU A 740 -24.20 -6.79 12.77
C LEU A 740 -25.03 -8.05 12.47
N THR A 741 -25.45 -8.78 13.51
CA THR A 741 -26.39 -9.91 13.36
C THR A 741 -27.68 -9.43 12.70
N GLY A 742 -28.29 -8.37 13.24
CA GLY A 742 -29.51 -7.80 12.67
C GLY A 742 -29.33 -7.33 11.22
N THR A 743 -28.20 -6.70 10.90
CA THR A 743 -27.88 -6.26 9.53
C THR A 743 -27.80 -7.45 8.56
N LEU A 744 -27.04 -8.48 8.93
CA LEU A 744 -26.89 -9.68 8.10
C LEU A 744 -28.22 -10.43 7.93
N GLU A 745 -29.04 -10.53 8.98
CA GLU A 745 -30.35 -11.18 8.90
C GLU A 745 -31.33 -10.43 7.99
N ARG A 746 -31.31 -9.08 8.02
CA ARG A 746 -32.12 -8.25 7.11
C ARG A 746 -31.68 -8.38 5.66
N ILE A 747 -30.37 -8.33 5.40
CA ILE A 747 -29.83 -8.54 4.05
C ILE A 747 -30.18 -9.95 3.56
N ARG A 748 -29.98 -10.96 4.41
CA ARG A 748 -30.26 -12.36 4.08
C ARG A 748 -31.76 -12.61 3.86
N GLY A 749 -32.63 -11.97 4.64
CA GLY A 749 -34.07 -12.21 4.71
C GLY A 749 -34.45 -13.41 5.59
N SER A 750 -33.54 -13.91 6.43
CA SER A 750 -33.75 -15.02 7.38
C SER A 750 -32.65 -15.03 8.44
N ALA A 751 -32.83 -15.83 9.50
CA ALA A 751 -31.81 -16.02 10.54
C ALA A 751 -30.47 -16.50 9.97
N LEU A 752 -29.37 -16.15 10.64
CA LEU A 752 -28.02 -16.54 10.23
C LEU A 752 -27.83 -18.07 10.23
N VAL A 753 -26.85 -18.57 9.44
CA VAL A 753 -26.51 -20.01 9.44
C VAL A 753 -26.01 -20.50 10.79
N ALA A 754 -25.41 -19.61 11.57
CA ALA A 754 -24.97 -19.79 12.95
C ALA A 754 -24.85 -18.41 13.63
N PRO A 755 -24.96 -18.32 14.97
CA PRO A 755 -24.72 -17.07 15.70
C PRO A 755 -23.32 -16.51 15.44
N MET A 756 -23.19 -15.18 15.35
CA MET A 756 -21.87 -14.53 15.26
C MET A 756 -21.05 -14.80 16.54
N GLU A 757 -19.73 -14.93 16.39
CA GLU A 757 -18.88 -15.46 17.46
C GLU A 757 -17.90 -14.43 18.04
N TRP A 758 -17.05 -13.84 17.20
CA TRP A 758 -15.92 -13.01 17.61
C TRP A 758 -15.83 -11.77 16.73
N LEU A 759 -15.84 -10.58 17.34
CA LEU A 759 -15.63 -9.27 16.71
C LEU A 759 -14.63 -8.40 17.49
N ASP A 760 -13.83 -9.01 18.35
CA ASP A 760 -12.66 -8.40 18.98
C ASP A 760 -11.44 -8.52 18.05
N TYR A 761 -10.80 -7.41 17.74
CA TYR A 761 -9.64 -7.33 16.83
C TYR A 761 -8.45 -6.62 17.47
#